data_AF-A0A6P5JHK9-F1
#
_entry.id   AF-A0A6P5JHK9-F1
#
_cell.length_a   1.000
_cell.length_b   1.000
_cell.length_c   1.000
_cell.angle_alpha   90.00
_cell.angle_beta   90.00
_cell.angle_gamma   90.00
#
_symmetry.space_group_name_H-M   'P 1'
#
loop_
_entity.id
_entity.type
_entity.pdbx_description
1 polymer ?
#
loop_
_entity_poly.entity_id
_entity_poly.type
_entity_poly.pdbx_seq_one_letter_code
_entity_poly.pdbx_strand_id
1 'polypeptide(L)'
;MSNATYNKMWGEAQQALSCLLEGESEKALKPPQDQVVIFQMLATFYVKYVQIFRNLENAYDQIVHPQKRILIRQVLDAVMGRILELKNEMVELEFSEFHYFDDILQDLKLSPEQLDIPIPKYFLKEKMEVLREREKVLAQILANAGLETLNLKLPLKIMSLEEAVKLIQISERARQGRLRAIFMKQIYHQDIREKQARLHGEKITDMGNAAVQIQKLWRSFHQGRIAAKEKEDEMVFLGMNPSPHIQSFNNTLLNAQRVKFLRYEVQEKHEEEYQEALVTIKTNLKMLEGPDIRENLQDQIRHWFIECRNMTGTFPDYPKEEEGGSAVMFSEKTPQQVIQEIIDKEDEEGLKKAKKKEAKEEKEKKEKKKKKEKVEKKESKKNEEEERWKMAPSLFIPAIEEGNSKYKGLWRDIDESWNFLQDYDPEMIKEEKRKELELEIRVQVDELMRQELKNLKLAVDREKEVQRKTKKKKEKKRGRKGKRGKKEKDLTPDRTLDSLYKELVEEGLLIRPLKVQLSEYIGEFCYLGTTLRHIAIEPMPSLSDVRQLITLYGILPLGSQTVHEKAPLVKTLLLVGPSGVGKKMLVHAICTETGANLFNLSSTNIAGKYPGKTGLQMMIHMVMKVARLLQPSVVWIGETEKTFYKKIPKVEKEMEPRRLKKQLPKIIKLMKPEDRILIVGTTKRPFEADIKPLCKVYQKIIMIPRPDYASRFGREN
;
A
#
# COMPACT_ATOMS: atom_id res chain seq x y z
N MET A 1 -16.14 6.62 -20.50
CA MET A 1 -15.56 7.97 -20.32
C MET A 1 -14.32 8.07 -21.17
N SER A 2 -14.01 9.25 -21.70
CA SER A 2 -12.87 9.44 -22.59
C SER A 2 -11.55 9.49 -21.81
N ASN A 3 -10.44 9.07 -22.47
CA ASN A 3 -9.07 9.16 -21.96
C ASN A 3 -8.76 10.57 -21.39
N ALA A 4 -9.20 11.61 -22.11
CA ALA A 4 -9.03 13.01 -21.72
C ALA A 4 -9.50 13.33 -20.29
N THR A 5 -10.60 12.71 -19.82
CA THR A 5 -11.12 12.98 -18.47
C THR A 5 -10.14 12.51 -17.39
N TYR A 6 -9.53 11.33 -17.56
CA TYR A 6 -8.62 10.77 -16.56
C TYR A 6 -7.23 11.41 -16.62
N ASN A 7 -6.77 11.79 -17.81
CA ASN A 7 -5.57 12.62 -17.96
C ASN A 7 -5.75 13.98 -17.27
N LYS A 8 -6.91 14.62 -17.43
CA LYS A 8 -7.23 15.87 -16.74
C LYS A 8 -7.23 15.69 -15.23
N MET A 9 -7.87 14.63 -14.72
CA MET A 9 -7.86 14.30 -13.28
C MET A 9 -6.44 14.11 -12.74
N TRP A 10 -5.58 13.41 -13.49
CA TRP A 10 -4.18 13.25 -13.12
C TRP A 10 -3.43 14.59 -13.10
N GLY A 11 -3.63 15.44 -14.11
CA GLY A 11 -3.02 16.77 -14.18
C GLY A 11 -3.48 17.70 -13.06
N GLU A 12 -4.78 17.72 -12.74
CA GLU A 12 -5.34 18.45 -11.60
C GLU A 12 -4.73 17.96 -10.27
N ALA A 13 -4.56 16.65 -10.10
CA ALA A 13 -3.91 16.09 -8.91
C ALA A 13 -2.44 16.51 -8.79
N GLN A 14 -1.68 16.52 -9.89
CA GLN A 14 -0.28 16.96 -9.91
C GLN A 14 -0.12 18.46 -9.67
N GLN A 15 -1.05 19.27 -10.18
CA GLN A 15 -1.08 20.70 -9.91
C GLN A 15 -1.37 20.97 -8.42
N ALA A 16 -2.40 20.33 -7.86
CA ALA A 16 -2.72 20.43 -6.44
C ALA A 16 -1.54 20.00 -5.56
N LEU A 17 -0.84 18.94 -5.95
CA LEU A 17 0.36 18.45 -5.27
C LEU A 17 1.53 19.44 -5.34
N SER A 18 1.75 20.07 -6.50
CA SER A 18 2.78 21.11 -6.66
C SER A 18 2.53 22.30 -5.73
N CYS A 19 1.30 22.82 -5.72
CA CYS A 19 0.93 23.92 -4.82
C CYS A 19 1.04 23.54 -3.34
N LEU A 20 0.76 22.28 -3.00
CA LEU A 20 0.86 21.79 -1.63
C LEU A 20 2.32 21.73 -1.15
N LEU A 21 3.24 21.27 -2.00
CA LEU A 21 4.67 21.22 -1.70
C LEU A 21 5.26 22.62 -1.48
N GLU A 22 4.90 23.58 -2.33
CA GLU A 22 5.29 24.98 -2.18
C GLU A 22 4.81 25.51 -0.82
N GLY A 23 3.53 25.28 -0.48
CA GLY A 23 2.98 25.69 0.82
C GLY A 23 3.60 25.00 2.04
N GLU A 24 4.01 23.73 1.94
CA GLU A 24 4.75 23.05 3.01
C GLU A 24 6.15 23.65 3.19
N SER A 25 6.85 23.95 2.08
CA SER A 25 8.19 24.54 2.13
C SER A 25 8.20 25.93 2.78
N GLU A 26 7.21 26.77 2.49
CA GLU A 26 7.06 28.10 3.08
C GLU A 26 6.79 28.03 4.58
N LYS A 27 5.89 27.13 5.01
CA LYS A 27 5.54 26.98 6.42
C LYS A 27 6.64 26.30 7.23
N ALA A 28 7.43 25.44 6.62
CA ALA A 28 8.62 24.86 7.24
C ALA A 28 9.67 25.95 7.60
N LEU A 29 9.75 27.04 6.83
CA LEU A 29 10.64 28.17 7.11
C LEU A 29 10.14 29.07 8.24
N LYS A 30 8.83 29.15 8.46
CA LYS A 30 8.18 30.00 9.47
C LYS A 30 7.22 29.17 10.34
N PRO A 31 7.72 28.31 11.24
CA PRO A 31 6.85 27.48 12.05
C PRO A 31 6.01 28.32 13.01
N PRO A 32 4.69 28.07 13.11
CA PRO A 32 3.84 28.70 14.11
C PRO A 32 4.27 28.30 15.53
N GLN A 33 4.03 29.19 16.50
CA GLN A 33 4.41 28.96 17.91
C GLN A 33 3.29 28.28 18.72
N ASP A 34 2.03 28.50 18.35
CA ASP A 34 0.88 27.95 19.06
C ASP A 34 0.59 26.51 18.60
N GLN A 35 0.47 25.59 19.56
CA GLN A 35 0.16 24.18 19.35
C GLN A 35 -1.15 23.97 18.57
N VAL A 36 -2.16 24.82 18.80
CA VAL A 36 -3.45 24.74 18.08
C VAL A 36 -3.26 25.09 16.60
N VAL A 37 -2.48 26.14 16.32
CA VAL A 37 -2.19 26.58 14.95
C VAL A 37 -1.30 25.55 14.23
N ILE A 38 -0.34 24.93 14.94
CA ILE A 38 0.46 23.83 14.41
C ILE A 38 -0.43 22.65 14.04
N PHE A 39 -1.33 22.23 14.93
CA PHE A 39 -2.25 21.14 14.64
C PHE A 39 -3.14 21.44 13.43
N GLN A 40 -3.77 22.61 13.39
CA GLN A 40 -4.64 23.01 12.28
C GLN A 40 -3.88 23.03 10.95
N MET A 41 -2.62 23.48 10.96
CA MET A 41 -1.74 23.42 9.80
C MET A 41 -1.47 21.97 9.34
N LEU A 42 -1.05 21.08 10.24
CA LEU A 42 -0.78 19.67 9.94
C LEU A 42 -2.03 18.95 9.44
N ALA A 43 -3.17 19.20 10.11
CA ALA A 43 -4.47 18.65 9.76
C ALA A 43 -4.91 19.11 8.36
N THR A 44 -4.70 20.39 8.03
CA THR A 44 -4.98 20.91 6.68
C THR A 44 -4.13 20.23 5.61
N PHE A 45 -2.82 20.03 5.87
CA PHE A 45 -1.96 19.29 4.95
C PHE A 45 -2.41 17.84 4.80
N TYR A 46 -2.72 17.16 5.92
CA TYR A 46 -3.22 15.79 5.91
C TYR A 46 -4.48 15.65 5.05
N VAL A 47 -5.50 16.51 5.24
CA VAL A 47 -6.74 16.46 4.46
C VAL A 47 -6.47 16.70 2.97
N LYS A 48 -5.61 17.66 2.62
CA LYS A 48 -5.25 17.94 1.22
C LYS A 48 -4.51 16.77 0.56
N TYR A 49 -3.55 16.15 1.27
CA TYR A 49 -2.88 14.95 0.76
C TYR A 49 -3.84 13.77 0.59
N VAL A 50 -4.81 13.58 1.50
CA VAL A 50 -5.86 12.56 1.33
C VAL A 50 -6.69 12.81 0.07
N GLN A 51 -7.06 14.06 -0.25
CA GLN A 51 -7.76 14.38 -1.50
C GLN A 51 -6.91 14.06 -2.73
N ILE A 52 -5.63 14.46 -2.72
CA ILE A 52 -4.70 14.17 -3.82
C ILE A 52 -4.55 12.66 -4.00
N PHE A 53 -4.38 11.92 -2.90
CA PHE A 53 -4.27 10.47 -2.92
C PHE A 53 -5.50 9.79 -3.53
N ARG A 54 -6.71 10.24 -3.20
CA ARG A 54 -7.95 9.75 -3.82
C ARG A 54 -7.98 9.99 -5.32
N ASN A 55 -7.60 11.17 -5.77
CA ASN A 55 -7.56 11.51 -7.19
C ASN A 55 -6.49 10.69 -7.93
N LEU A 56 -5.32 10.48 -7.33
CA LEU A 56 -4.26 9.65 -7.89
C LEU A 56 -4.64 8.16 -7.93
N GLU A 57 -5.33 7.61 -6.92
CA GLU A 57 -5.82 6.23 -6.94
C GLU A 57 -6.88 6.04 -8.03
N ASN A 58 -7.80 6.99 -8.16
CA ASN A 58 -8.80 6.98 -9.22
C ASN A 58 -8.15 7.09 -10.60
N ALA A 59 -7.20 8.01 -10.79
CA ALA A 59 -6.45 8.11 -12.05
C ALA A 59 -5.69 6.82 -12.35
N TYR A 60 -4.98 6.25 -11.37
CA TYR A 60 -4.27 4.99 -11.50
C TYR A 60 -5.21 3.83 -11.87
N ASP A 61 -6.38 3.73 -11.27
CA ASP A 61 -7.30 2.63 -11.58
C ASP A 61 -7.98 2.77 -12.95
N GLN A 62 -8.15 3.99 -13.45
CA GLN A 62 -8.89 4.26 -14.69
C GLN A 62 -7.97 4.34 -15.93
N ILE A 63 -6.76 4.86 -15.81
CA ILE A 63 -5.77 4.94 -16.89
C ILE A 63 -5.27 3.52 -17.21
N VAL A 64 -5.20 3.19 -18.51
CA VAL A 64 -4.70 1.88 -18.96
C VAL A 64 -3.27 1.97 -19.51
N HIS A 65 -2.80 3.17 -19.84
CA HIS A 65 -1.45 3.42 -20.35
C HIS A 65 -0.36 2.96 -19.36
N PRO A 66 0.53 2.00 -19.72
CA PRO A 66 1.46 1.37 -18.78
C PRO A 66 2.50 2.36 -18.22
N GLN A 67 3.16 3.15 -19.08
CA GLN A 67 4.18 4.12 -18.63
C GLN A 67 3.62 5.20 -17.69
N LYS A 68 2.41 5.73 -17.94
CA LYS A 68 1.76 6.67 -17.01
C LYS A 68 1.44 6.03 -15.67
N ARG A 69 0.93 4.80 -15.69
CA ARG A 69 0.59 4.07 -14.47
C ARG A 69 1.82 3.88 -13.59
N ILE A 70 3.01 3.63 -14.16
CA ILE A 70 4.28 3.55 -13.40
C ILE A 70 4.58 4.86 -12.68
N LEU A 71 4.47 6.01 -13.36
CA LEU A 71 4.72 7.30 -12.75
C LEU A 71 3.67 7.65 -11.68
N ILE A 72 2.38 7.42 -11.97
CA ILE A 72 1.30 7.62 -11.00
C ILE A 72 1.52 6.73 -9.78
N ARG A 73 1.92 5.47 -9.98
CA ARG A 73 2.23 4.50 -8.92
C ARG A 73 3.33 5.00 -8.01
N GLN A 74 4.42 5.55 -8.57
CA GLN A 74 5.53 6.13 -7.81
C GLN A 74 5.05 7.29 -6.93
N VAL A 75 4.29 8.24 -7.50
CA VAL A 75 3.77 9.41 -6.76
C VAL A 75 2.73 8.99 -5.72
N LEU A 76 1.86 8.03 -6.05
CA LEU A 76 0.83 7.50 -5.15
C LEU A 76 1.45 6.86 -3.90
N ASP A 77 2.50 6.05 -4.05
CA ASP A 77 3.25 5.50 -2.90
C ASP A 77 3.91 6.60 -2.06
N ALA A 78 4.45 7.64 -2.69
CA ALA A 78 5.10 8.73 -1.98
C ALA A 78 4.09 9.58 -1.19
N VAL A 79 2.94 9.92 -1.80
CA VAL A 79 1.84 10.61 -1.10
C VAL A 79 1.28 9.76 0.02
N MET A 80 1.12 8.45 -0.18
CA MET A 80 0.71 7.51 0.86
C MET A 80 1.64 7.56 2.08
N GLY A 81 2.95 7.56 1.85
CA GLY A 81 3.94 7.72 2.89
C GLY A 81 3.84 9.06 3.63
N ARG A 82 3.63 10.16 2.90
CA ARG A 82 3.47 11.49 3.50
C ARG A 82 2.22 11.60 4.38
N ILE A 83 1.10 10.97 3.99
CA ILE A 83 -0.12 10.87 4.80
C ILE A 83 0.18 10.19 6.14
N LEU A 84 0.99 9.12 6.14
CA LEU A 84 1.37 8.39 7.36
C LEU A 84 2.31 9.20 8.26
N GLU A 85 3.25 9.94 7.68
CA GLU A 85 4.13 10.87 8.41
C GLU A 85 3.31 11.97 9.09
N LEU A 86 2.45 12.66 8.34
CA LEU A 86 1.59 13.71 8.87
C LEU A 86 0.66 13.19 9.97
N LYS A 87 0.07 12.00 9.77
CA LYS A 87 -0.74 11.36 10.81
C LYS A 87 0.10 11.11 12.06
N ASN A 88 1.33 10.60 11.92
CA ASN A 88 2.20 10.34 13.06
C ASN A 88 2.58 11.63 13.79
N GLU A 89 2.92 12.71 13.07
CA GLU A 89 3.21 14.02 13.65
C GLU A 89 2.01 14.57 14.44
N MET A 90 0.79 14.46 13.90
CA MET A 90 -0.42 14.85 14.62
C MET A 90 -0.63 14.02 15.91
N VAL A 91 -0.39 12.71 15.86
CA VAL A 91 -0.51 11.83 17.05
C VAL A 91 0.53 12.19 18.09
N GLU A 92 1.75 12.53 17.69
CA GLU A 92 2.82 12.95 18.61
C GLU A 92 2.51 14.31 19.25
N LEU A 93 1.78 15.18 18.54
CA LEU A 93 1.40 16.51 19.03
C LEU A 93 0.22 16.47 20.02
N GLU A 94 -0.83 15.69 19.75
CA GLU A 94 -2.03 15.62 20.60
C GLU A 94 -2.03 14.43 21.59
N PHE A 95 -1.11 13.48 21.44
CA PHE A 95 -1.11 12.19 22.15
C PHE A 95 -2.40 11.38 21.98
N SER A 96 -3.11 11.57 20.87
CA SER A 96 -4.35 10.87 20.53
C SER A 96 -4.22 10.20 19.16
N GLU A 97 -4.77 8.99 19.02
CA GLU A 97 -4.92 8.34 17.71
C GLU A 97 -6.14 8.89 16.95
N PHE A 98 -7.11 9.49 17.67
CA PHE A 98 -8.35 10.01 17.11
C PHE A 98 -8.26 11.53 16.94
N HIS A 99 -8.45 11.99 15.70
CA HIS A 99 -8.44 13.39 15.31
C HIS A 99 -9.73 13.70 14.57
N TYR A 100 -10.27 14.89 14.80
CA TYR A 100 -11.52 15.34 14.19
C TYR A 100 -11.22 16.54 13.28
N PHE A 101 -11.87 16.55 12.12
CA PHE A 101 -11.56 17.48 11.03
C PHE A 101 -12.77 18.31 10.61
N ASP A 102 -13.86 18.32 11.38
CA ASP A 102 -15.15 18.94 11.02
C ASP A 102 -15.00 20.41 10.61
N ASP A 103 -14.29 21.23 11.39
CA ASP A 103 -14.05 22.64 11.02
C ASP A 103 -13.26 22.78 9.71
N ILE A 104 -12.23 21.96 9.53
CA ILE A 104 -11.37 21.99 8.33
C ILE A 104 -12.15 21.52 7.10
N LEU A 105 -13.00 20.51 7.27
CA LEU A 105 -13.88 20.04 6.20
C LEU A 105 -14.88 21.12 5.80
N GLN A 106 -15.45 21.83 6.77
CA GLN A 106 -16.34 22.95 6.51
C GLN A 106 -15.63 24.07 5.74
N ASP A 107 -14.42 24.46 6.18
CA ASP A 107 -13.60 25.48 5.51
C ASP A 107 -13.24 25.10 4.07
N LEU A 108 -12.91 23.81 3.85
CA LEU A 108 -12.57 23.28 2.52
C LEU A 108 -13.79 22.89 1.68
N LYS A 109 -15.02 23.02 2.22
CA LYS A 109 -16.28 22.59 1.60
C LYS A 109 -16.27 21.11 1.17
N LEU A 110 -15.71 20.27 2.03
CA LEU A 110 -15.61 18.82 1.83
C LEU A 110 -16.61 18.08 2.71
N SER A 111 -17.10 16.96 2.19
CA SER A 111 -17.91 16.00 2.94
C SER A 111 -17.02 15.03 3.75
N PRO A 112 -17.46 14.51 4.90
CA PRO A 112 -16.67 13.54 5.67
C PRO A 112 -16.29 12.27 4.89
N GLU A 113 -17.14 11.82 3.96
CA GLU A 113 -16.84 10.70 3.06
C GLU A 113 -15.56 10.90 2.23
N GLN A 114 -15.17 12.16 1.98
CA GLN A 114 -13.95 12.49 1.27
C GLN A 114 -12.68 12.27 2.12
N LEU A 115 -12.79 12.04 3.42
CA LEU A 115 -11.66 11.64 4.29
C LEU A 115 -11.36 10.15 4.27
N ASP A 116 -12.27 9.33 3.72
CA ASP A 116 -12.01 7.91 3.56
C ASP A 116 -10.79 7.70 2.65
N ILE A 117 -9.82 6.94 3.14
CA ILE A 117 -8.61 6.65 2.38
C ILE A 117 -8.88 5.36 1.58
N PRO A 118 -8.97 5.44 0.25
CA PRO A 118 -9.25 4.27 -0.57
C PRO A 118 -8.07 3.29 -0.46
N ILE A 119 -8.37 2.00 -0.42
CA ILE A 119 -7.34 0.97 -0.43
C ILE A 119 -6.85 0.82 -1.87
N PRO A 120 -5.56 1.05 -2.16
CA PRO A 120 -5.07 0.96 -3.51
C PRO A 120 -5.27 -0.43 -4.13
N LYS A 121 -5.94 -0.47 -5.27
CA LYS A 121 -6.34 -1.73 -5.93
C LYS A 121 -5.16 -2.58 -6.39
N TYR A 122 -3.99 -1.98 -6.63
CA TYR A 122 -2.79 -2.71 -7.03
C TYR A 122 -2.27 -3.66 -5.94
N PHE A 123 -2.58 -3.42 -4.66
CA PHE A 123 -2.15 -4.27 -3.53
C PHE A 123 -2.46 -5.74 -3.77
N LEU A 124 -3.65 -6.02 -4.29
CA LEU A 124 -4.10 -7.36 -4.62
C LEU A 124 -3.84 -7.69 -6.08
N LYS A 125 -4.16 -6.78 -7.02
CA LYS A 125 -4.10 -7.04 -8.47
C LYS A 125 -2.75 -7.59 -8.92
N GLU A 126 -1.66 -6.91 -8.57
CA GLU A 126 -0.30 -7.30 -8.97
C GLU A 126 0.13 -8.68 -8.41
N LYS A 127 -0.60 -9.20 -7.41
CA LYS A 127 -0.30 -10.47 -6.74
C LYS A 127 -1.41 -11.51 -6.94
N MET A 128 -2.41 -11.25 -7.80
CA MET A 128 -3.60 -12.08 -7.88
C MET A 128 -3.31 -13.53 -8.25
N GLU A 129 -2.33 -13.79 -9.11
CA GLU A 129 -1.92 -15.14 -9.49
C GLU A 129 -1.30 -15.88 -8.31
N VAL A 130 -0.30 -15.27 -7.67
CA VAL A 130 0.37 -15.80 -6.48
C VAL A 130 -0.63 -16.09 -5.36
N LEU A 131 -1.60 -15.19 -5.14
CA LEU A 131 -2.65 -15.36 -4.13
C LEU A 131 -3.59 -16.53 -4.48
N ARG A 132 -3.96 -16.68 -5.77
CA ARG A 132 -4.80 -17.80 -6.25
C ARG A 132 -4.08 -19.14 -6.09
N GLU A 133 -2.81 -19.23 -6.46
CA GLU A 133 -2.00 -20.45 -6.30
C GLU A 133 -1.84 -20.82 -4.83
N ARG A 134 -1.49 -19.85 -3.98
CA ARG A 134 -1.39 -20.05 -2.55
C ARG A 134 -2.71 -20.50 -1.92
N GLU A 135 -3.84 -19.95 -2.34
CA GLU A 135 -5.16 -20.38 -1.87
C GLU A 135 -5.45 -21.84 -2.24
N LYS A 136 -5.05 -22.28 -3.45
CA LYS A 136 -5.15 -23.68 -3.88
C LYS A 136 -4.29 -24.61 -3.04
N VAL A 137 -3.01 -24.27 -2.83
CA VAL A 137 -2.08 -25.06 -2.01
C VAL A 137 -2.60 -25.20 -0.58
N LEU A 138 -3.03 -24.09 0.03
CA LEU A 138 -3.61 -24.10 1.38
C LEU A 138 -4.88 -24.95 1.45
N ALA A 139 -5.77 -24.86 0.46
CA ALA A 139 -6.97 -25.69 0.40
C ALA A 139 -6.62 -27.18 0.29
N GLN A 140 -5.62 -27.54 -0.51
CA GLN A 140 -5.17 -28.91 -0.67
C GLN A 140 -4.55 -29.47 0.64
N ILE A 141 -3.74 -28.68 1.34
CA ILE A 141 -3.15 -29.10 2.63
C ILE A 141 -4.25 -29.32 3.67
N LEU A 142 -5.21 -28.40 3.78
CA LEU A 142 -6.34 -28.53 4.70
C LEU A 142 -7.18 -29.77 4.41
N ALA A 143 -7.47 -30.05 3.13
CA ALA A 143 -8.19 -31.24 2.71
C ALA A 143 -7.43 -32.52 3.08
N ASN A 144 -6.12 -32.57 2.81
CA ASN A 144 -5.28 -33.74 3.14
C ASN A 144 -5.16 -33.99 4.64
N ALA A 145 -5.19 -32.94 5.47
CA ALA A 145 -5.12 -33.05 6.91
C ALA A 145 -6.45 -33.48 7.56
N GLY A 146 -7.54 -33.64 6.77
CA GLY A 146 -8.88 -33.83 7.31
C GLY A 146 -9.38 -32.62 8.12
N LEU A 147 -8.66 -31.50 8.03
CA LEU A 147 -8.97 -30.20 8.63
C LEU A 147 -9.69 -29.34 7.61
N GLU A 148 -10.56 -29.94 6.80
CA GLU A 148 -11.67 -29.17 6.25
C GLU A 148 -12.34 -28.57 7.48
N THR A 149 -12.07 -27.29 7.73
CA THR A 149 -12.97 -26.46 8.49
C THR A 149 -14.32 -26.85 7.95
N LEU A 150 -15.16 -27.39 8.82
CA LEU A 150 -16.59 -27.30 8.73
C LEU A 150 -16.85 -25.85 8.34
N ASN A 151 -16.80 -25.58 7.04
CA ASN A 151 -17.63 -24.60 6.44
C ASN A 151 -18.97 -25.09 6.97
N LEU A 152 -19.51 -24.36 7.91
CA LEU A 152 -20.93 -24.19 8.01
C LEU A 152 -21.38 -23.68 6.63
N LYS A 153 -21.31 -24.55 5.61
CA LYS A 153 -22.38 -24.78 4.67
C LYS A 153 -23.48 -25.47 5.47
N LEU A 154 -24.00 -24.83 6.51
CA LEU A 154 -25.40 -24.58 6.32
C LEU A 154 -25.41 -23.54 5.21
N PRO A 155 -26.10 -23.75 4.09
CA PRO A 155 -26.65 -22.63 3.38
C PRO A 155 -27.72 -22.01 4.30
N LEU A 156 -27.31 -21.45 5.45
CA LEU A 156 -28.02 -20.32 5.99
C LEU A 156 -27.65 -19.24 5.00
N LYS A 157 -28.50 -19.11 3.98
CA LYS A 157 -28.69 -17.81 3.33
C LYS A 157 -28.90 -16.87 4.52
N ILE A 158 -27.87 -16.11 4.88
CA ILE A 158 -27.93 -15.16 5.99
C ILE A 158 -28.93 -14.12 5.51
N MET A 159 -30.19 -14.41 5.79
CA MET A 159 -31.29 -13.52 5.55
C MET A 159 -31.08 -12.39 6.54
N SER A 160 -30.76 -11.19 6.05
CA SER A 160 -30.66 -10.03 6.93
C SER A 160 -31.96 -9.87 7.71
N LEU A 161 -31.93 -9.20 8.87
CA LEU A 161 -33.17 -8.91 9.60
C LEU A 161 -34.15 -8.16 8.70
N GLU A 162 -33.64 -7.33 7.79
CA GLU A 162 -34.41 -6.68 6.72
C GLU A 162 -34.96 -7.66 5.71
N GLU A 163 -34.19 -8.62 5.20
CA GLU A 163 -34.71 -9.64 4.28
C GLU A 163 -35.74 -10.53 4.96
N ALA A 164 -35.58 -10.81 6.26
CA ALA A 164 -36.51 -11.60 7.06
C ALA A 164 -37.80 -10.82 7.33
N VAL A 165 -37.69 -9.56 7.75
CA VAL A 165 -38.84 -8.66 7.92
C VAL A 165 -39.52 -8.43 6.58
N LYS A 166 -38.77 -8.22 5.49
CA LYS A 166 -39.30 -8.04 4.14
C LYS A 166 -39.99 -9.31 3.65
N LEU A 167 -39.45 -10.50 3.89
CA LEU A 167 -40.12 -11.76 3.55
C LEU A 167 -41.37 -12.00 4.39
N ILE A 168 -41.35 -11.68 5.69
CA ILE A 168 -42.52 -11.76 6.56
C ILE A 168 -43.59 -10.74 6.10
N GLN A 169 -43.19 -9.51 5.78
CA GLN A 169 -44.10 -8.49 5.26
C GLN A 169 -44.64 -8.82 3.88
N ILE A 170 -43.80 -9.35 2.96
CA ILE A 170 -44.23 -9.81 1.63
C ILE A 170 -45.22 -10.97 1.77
N SER A 171 -44.92 -11.93 2.63
CA SER A 171 -45.80 -13.09 2.85
C SER A 171 -47.11 -12.70 3.52
N GLU A 172 -47.09 -11.78 4.49
CA GLU A 172 -48.30 -11.26 5.13
C GLU A 172 -49.11 -10.38 4.18
N ARG A 173 -48.46 -9.50 3.39
CA ARG A 173 -49.13 -8.73 2.34
C ARG A 173 -49.73 -9.65 1.26
N ALA A 174 -49.04 -10.71 0.87
CA ALA A 174 -49.57 -11.72 -0.05
C ALA A 174 -50.75 -12.50 0.56
N ARG A 175 -50.72 -12.79 1.86
CA ARG A 175 -51.84 -13.43 2.58
C ARG A 175 -53.07 -12.51 2.62
N GLN A 176 -52.86 -11.24 2.95
CA GLN A 176 -53.88 -10.18 2.92
C GLN A 176 -54.45 -10.01 1.50
N GLY A 177 -53.59 -9.98 0.48
CA GLY A 177 -53.98 -9.93 -0.93
C GLY A 177 -54.81 -11.15 -1.36
N ARG A 178 -54.43 -12.37 -0.94
CA ARG A 178 -55.23 -13.59 -1.17
C ARG A 178 -56.60 -13.50 -0.49
N LEU A 179 -56.66 -13.03 0.76
CA LEU A 179 -57.92 -12.86 1.48
C LEU A 179 -58.82 -11.81 0.80
N ARG A 180 -58.26 -10.67 0.40
CA ARG A 180 -58.98 -9.64 -0.37
C ARG A 180 -59.47 -10.17 -1.72
N ALA A 181 -58.66 -10.94 -2.44
CA ALA A 181 -59.06 -11.54 -3.71
C ALA A 181 -60.19 -12.56 -3.54
N ILE A 182 -60.16 -13.38 -2.47
CA ILE A 182 -61.25 -14.29 -2.12
C ILE A 182 -62.52 -13.49 -1.79
N PHE A 183 -62.40 -12.45 -0.97
CA PHE A 183 -63.52 -11.59 -0.58
C PHE A 183 -64.13 -10.85 -1.78
N MET A 184 -63.31 -10.26 -2.65
CA MET A 184 -63.75 -9.60 -3.88
C MET A 184 -64.36 -10.58 -4.87
N LYS A 185 -63.84 -11.82 -4.96
CA LYS A 185 -64.45 -12.88 -5.77
C LYS A 185 -65.82 -13.28 -5.23
N GLN A 186 -65.99 -13.31 -3.90
CA GLN A 186 -67.30 -13.54 -3.28
C GLN A 186 -68.29 -12.42 -3.61
N ILE A 187 -67.88 -11.16 -3.48
CA ILE A 187 -68.68 -9.99 -3.87
C ILE A 187 -69.06 -10.11 -5.36
N TYR A 188 -68.10 -10.37 -6.25
CA TYR A 188 -68.37 -10.54 -7.68
C TYR A 188 -69.37 -11.67 -7.99
N HIS A 189 -69.23 -12.83 -7.35
CA HIS A 189 -70.20 -13.93 -7.51
C HIS A 189 -71.57 -13.60 -6.94
N GLN A 190 -71.64 -12.80 -5.88
CA GLN A 190 -72.89 -12.32 -5.32
C GLN A 190 -73.55 -11.31 -6.26
N ASP A 191 -72.77 -10.39 -6.83
CA ASP A 191 -73.20 -9.41 -7.80
C ASP A 191 -73.70 -10.06 -9.11
N ILE A 192 -73.05 -11.14 -9.56
CA ILE A 192 -73.54 -11.98 -10.67
C ILE A 192 -74.87 -12.62 -10.31
N ARG A 193 -75.00 -13.21 -9.11
CA ARG A 193 -76.25 -13.84 -8.66
C ARG A 193 -77.38 -12.84 -8.57
N GLU A 194 -77.13 -11.64 -8.04
CA GLU A 194 -78.11 -10.55 -8.01
C GLU A 194 -78.50 -10.08 -9.41
N LYS A 195 -77.53 -9.94 -10.33
CA LYS A 195 -77.82 -9.57 -11.72
C LYS A 195 -78.59 -10.67 -12.46
N GLN A 196 -78.28 -11.95 -12.22
CA GLN A 196 -79.03 -13.08 -12.76
C GLN A 196 -80.46 -13.14 -12.20
N ALA A 197 -80.64 -12.84 -10.91
CA ALA A 197 -81.96 -12.70 -10.30
C ALA A 197 -82.76 -11.52 -10.88
N ARG A 198 -82.10 -10.39 -11.18
CA ARG A 198 -82.73 -9.24 -11.84
C ARG A 198 -83.05 -9.50 -13.33
N LEU A 199 -82.33 -10.41 -13.98
CA LEU A 199 -82.55 -10.83 -15.38
C LEU A 199 -83.65 -11.90 -15.54
N HIS A 200 -84.37 -12.26 -14.48
CA HIS A 200 -85.58 -13.09 -14.56
C HIS A 200 -86.83 -12.34 -15.09
N GLY A 201 -86.62 -11.35 -15.95
CA GLY A 201 -87.67 -10.69 -16.73
C GLY A 201 -87.10 -10.22 -18.07
N GLU A 202 -87.65 -10.78 -19.16
CA GLU A 202 -87.53 -10.36 -20.57
C GLU A 202 -86.15 -10.43 -21.26
N LYS A 203 -85.95 -11.50 -22.03
CA LYS A 203 -85.01 -11.52 -23.18
C LYS A 203 -85.79 -11.23 -24.46
N ILE A 204 -85.85 -9.97 -24.85
CA ILE A 204 -86.23 -9.54 -26.20
C ILE A 204 -84.94 -9.31 -26.99
N THR A 205 -84.78 -9.96 -28.14
CA THR A 205 -83.65 -9.75 -29.05
C THR A 205 -83.87 -8.49 -29.87
N ASP A 206 -83.12 -7.43 -29.58
CA ASP A 206 -83.11 -6.17 -30.32
C ASP A 206 -81.67 -5.73 -30.63
N MET A 207 -81.46 -4.94 -31.68
CA MET A 207 -80.19 -4.38 -32.14
C MET A 207 -79.42 -3.66 -31.02
N GLY A 208 -80.13 -3.06 -30.06
CA GLY A 208 -79.53 -2.50 -28.83
C GLY A 208 -78.79 -3.53 -27.97
N ASN A 209 -79.24 -4.78 -27.92
CA ASN A 209 -78.56 -5.85 -27.17
C ASN A 209 -77.23 -6.26 -27.80
N ALA A 210 -77.09 -6.20 -29.13
CA ALA A 210 -75.81 -6.44 -29.80
C ALA A 210 -74.80 -5.34 -29.47
N ALA A 211 -75.22 -4.07 -29.48
CA ALA A 211 -74.38 -2.94 -29.08
C ALA A 211 -73.96 -3.04 -27.60
N VAL A 212 -74.88 -3.45 -26.71
CA VAL A 212 -74.57 -3.69 -25.29
C VAL A 212 -73.57 -4.83 -25.11
N GLN A 213 -73.66 -5.91 -25.90
CA GLN A 213 -72.67 -7.01 -25.86
C GLN A 213 -71.27 -6.57 -26.31
N ILE A 214 -71.18 -5.78 -27.38
CA ILE A 214 -69.89 -5.24 -27.86
C ILE A 214 -69.31 -4.27 -26.83
N GLN A 215 -70.11 -3.34 -26.30
CA GLN A 215 -69.68 -2.41 -25.25
C GLN A 215 -69.25 -3.15 -23.99
N LYS A 216 -69.93 -4.24 -23.63
CA LYS A 216 -69.57 -5.08 -22.48
C LYS A 216 -68.23 -5.76 -22.69
N LEU A 217 -67.96 -6.31 -23.87
CA LEU A 217 -66.66 -6.90 -24.21
C LEU A 217 -65.54 -5.87 -24.16
N TRP A 218 -65.74 -4.68 -24.76
CA TRP A 218 -64.74 -3.62 -24.74
C TRP A 218 -64.47 -3.07 -23.34
N ARG A 219 -65.53 -2.80 -22.56
CA ARG A 219 -65.41 -2.37 -21.16
C ARG A 219 -64.71 -3.42 -20.31
N SER A 220 -65.01 -4.71 -20.53
CA SER A 220 -64.33 -5.81 -19.83
C SER A 220 -62.85 -5.91 -20.20
N PHE A 221 -62.50 -5.72 -21.49
CA PHE A 221 -61.11 -5.71 -21.93
C PHE A 221 -60.33 -4.51 -21.38
N HIS A 222 -60.91 -3.31 -21.47
CA HIS A 222 -60.32 -2.08 -20.95
C HIS A 222 -60.14 -2.15 -19.44
N GLN A 223 -61.17 -2.56 -18.70
CA GLN A 223 -61.10 -2.76 -17.26
C GLN A 223 -60.11 -3.88 -16.89
N GLY A 224 -60.01 -4.93 -17.69
CA GLY A 224 -59.00 -5.99 -17.50
C GLY A 224 -57.57 -5.46 -17.62
N ARG A 225 -57.30 -4.54 -18.56
CA ARG A 225 -56.00 -3.88 -18.68
C ARG A 225 -55.71 -2.94 -17.51
N ILE A 226 -56.71 -2.16 -17.08
CA ILE A 226 -56.57 -1.29 -15.90
C ILE A 226 -56.30 -2.14 -14.66
N ALA A 227 -57.09 -3.17 -14.40
CA ALA A 227 -56.93 -4.06 -13.24
C ALA A 227 -55.58 -4.82 -13.27
N ALA A 228 -55.08 -5.21 -14.46
CA ALA A 228 -53.76 -5.80 -14.59
C ALA A 228 -52.64 -4.81 -14.19
N LYS A 229 -52.78 -3.55 -14.59
CA LYS A 229 -51.84 -2.48 -14.23
C LYS A 229 -51.94 -2.11 -12.74
N GLU A 230 -53.15 -1.96 -12.20
CA GLU A 230 -53.38 -1.72 -10.77
C GLU A 230 -52.82 -2.88 -9.93
N LYS A 231 -52.98 -4.12 -10.38
CA LYS A 231 -52.35 -5.29 -9.73
C LYS A 231 -50.82 -5.18 -9.77
N GLU A 232 -50.23 -4.77 -10.88
CA GLU A 232 -48.77 -4.61 -10.99
C GLU A 232 -48.27 -3.48 -10.08
N ASP A 233 -48.95 -2.33 -10.09
CA ASP A 233 -48.66 -1.18 -9.22
C ASP A 233 -48.84 -1.55 -7.74
N GLU A 234 -49.88 -2.31 -7.38
CA GLU A 234 -50.09 -2.83 -6.04
C GLU A 234 -49.00 -3.84 -5.66
N MET A 235 -48.55 -4.71 -6.57
CA MET A 235 -47.43 -5.64 -6.31
C MET A 235 -46.10 -4.90 -6.09
N VAL A 236 -45.87 -3.78 -6.77
CA VAL A 236 -44.72 -2.89 -6.53
C VAL A 236 -44.86 -2.15 -5.20
N PHE A 237 -46.03 -1.55 -4.92
CA PHE A 237 -46.34 -0.87 -3.66
C PHE A 237 -46.22 -1.80 -2.44
N LEU A 238 -46.72 -3.04 -2.58
CA LEU A 238 -46.60 -4.10 -1.59
C LEU A 238 -45.19 -4.71 -1.53
N GLY A 239 -44.24 -4.24 -2.35
CA GLY A 239 -42.83 -4.66 -2.33
C GLY A 239 -42.59 -6.11 -2.79
N MET A 240 -43.56 -6.71 -3.47
CA MET A 240 -43.47 -8.08 -4.00
C MET A 240 -42.72 -8.12 -5.33
N ASN A 241 -42.86 -7.07 -6.15
CA ASN A 241 -42.06 -6.86 -7.35
C ASN A 241 -41.12 -5.66 -7.13
N PRO A 242 -39.86 -5.71 -7.58
CA PRO A 242 -38.99 -4.54 -7.56
C PRO A 242 -39.55 -3.47 -8.49
N SER A 243 -39.53 -2.21 -8.04
CA SER A 243 -39.89 -1.07 -8.89
C SER A 243 -39.07 -1.08 -10.19
N PRO A 244 -39.65 -0.69 -11.34
CA PRO A 244 -38.92 -0.56 -12.60
C PRO A 244 -37.63 0.26 -12.49
N HIS A 245 -37.60 1.28 -11.61
CA HIS A 245 -36.40 2.08 -11.33
C HIS A 245 -35.29 1.30 -10.61
N ILE A 246 -35.64 0.35 -9.73
CA ILE A 246 -34.68 -0.51 -9.03
C ILE A 246 -34.06 -1.52 -10.02
N GLN A 247 -34.85 -2.03 -10.98
CA GLN A 247 -34.33 -2.89 -12.04
C GLN A 247 -33.33 -2.13 -12.94
N SER A 248 -33.59 -0.86 -13.27
CA SER A 248 -32.63 -0.04 -14.01
C SER A 248 -31.33 0.20 -13.23
N PHE A 249 -31.41 0.42 -11.91
CA PHE A 249 -30.24 0.63 -11.05
C PHE A 249 -29.32 -0.61 -11.02
N ASN A 250 -29.91 -1.81 -10.94
CA ASN A 250 -29.17 -3.07 -10.97
C ASN A 250 -28.42 -3.28 -12.30
N ASN A 251 -29.02 -2.91 -13.44
CA ASN A 251 -28.35 -3.02 -14.73
C ASN A 251 -27.16 -2.06 -14.86
N THR A 252 -27.28 -0.84 -14.32
CA THR A 252 -26.16 0.12 -14.30
C THR A 252 -24.99 -0.40 -13.46
N LEU A 253 -25.27 -0.99 -12.28
CA LEU A 253 -24.24 -1.58 -11.43
C LEU A 253 -23.55 -2.77 -12.12
N LEU A 254 -24.31 -3.66 -12.76
CA LEU A 254 -23.76 -4.78 -13.52
C LEU A 254 -22.91 -4.30 -14.71
N ASN A 255 -23.34 -3.26 -15.42
CA ASN A 255 -22.57 -2.66 -16.50
C ASN A 255 -21.27 -2.02 -15.97
N ALA A 256 -21.32 -1.31 -14.84
CA ALA A 256 -20.13 -0.75 -14.21
C ALA A 256 -19.14 -1.85 -13.79
N GLN A 257 -19.62 -2.98 -13.27
CA GLN A 257 -18.78 -4.14 -12.95
C GLN A 257 -18.15 -4.76 -14.20
N ARG A 258 -18.91 -4.90 -15.29
CA ARG A 258 -18.40 -5.40 -16.58
C ARG A 258 -17.32 -4.49 -17.15
N VAL A 259 -17.57 -3.18 -17.21
CA VAL A 259 -16.59 -2.18 -17.69
C VAL A 259 -15.34 -2.20 -16.82
N LYS A 260 -15.49 -2.32 -15.50
CA LYS A 260 -14.36 -2.46 -14.57
C LYS A 260 -13.53 -3.71 -14.86
N PHE A 261 -14.17 -4.85 -15.11
CA PHE A 261 -13.47 -6.10 -15.44
C PHE A 261 -12.72 -6.01 -16.77
N LEU A 262 -13.39 -5.53 -17.83
CA LEU A 262 -12.77 -5.31 -19.15
C LEU A 262 -11.57 -4.36 -19.06
N ARG A 263 -11.69 -3.28 -18.29
CA ARG A 263 -10.57 -2.35 -18.06
C ARG A 263 -9.36 -3.07 -17.46
N TYR A 264 -9.58 -4.00 -16.54
CA TYR A 264 -8.48 -4.72 -15.90
C TYR A 264 -7.80 -5.69 -16.86
N GLU A 265 -8.56 -6.37 -17.73
CA GLU A 265 -7.99 -7.21 -18.78
C GLU A 265 -7.14 -6.38 -19.76
N VAL A 266 -7.59 -5.16 -20.11
CA VAL A 266 -6.82 -4.24 -20.95
C VAL A 266 -5.54 -3.78 -20.24
N GLN A 267 -5.62 -3.43 -18.95
CA GLN A 267 -4.43 -3.05 -18.16
C GLN A 267 -3.38 -4.15 -18.11
N GLU A 268 -3.80 -5.40 -17.92
CA GLU A 268 -2.91 -6.57 -17.88
C GLU A 268 -2.23 -6.78 -19.24
N LYS A 269 -2.99 -6.77 -20.34
CA LYS A 269 -2.44 -6.89 -21.70
C LYS A 269 -1.46 -5.79 -22.05
N HIS A 270 -1.81 -4.53 -21.78
CA HIS A 270 -0.93 -3.40 -22.10
C HIS A 270 0.37 -3.44 -21.28
N GLU A 271 0.32 -3.94 -20.04
CA GLU A 271 1.51 -4.16 -19.23
C GLU A 271 2.37 -5.29 -19.81
N GLU A 272 1.79 -6.43 -20.19
CA GLU A 272 2.52 -7.53 -20.84
C GLU A 272 3.20 -7.08 -22.13
N GLU A 273 2.46 -6.42 -23.03
CA GLU A 273 2.98 -5.89 -24.28
C GLU A 273 4.10 -4.87 -24.05
N TYR A 274 3.96 -4.01 -23.02
CA TYR A 274 5.01 -3.07 -22.63
C TYR A 274 6.27 -3.78 -22.13
N GLN A 275 6.15 -4.82 -21.29
CA GLN A 275 7.29 -5.60 -20.80
C GLN A 275 8.00 -6.33 -21.95
N GLU A 276 7.26 -6.89 -22.90
CA GLU A 276 7.82 -7.50 -24.10
C GLU A 276 8.53 -6.47 -24.99
N ALA A 277 7.94 -5.28 -25.16
CA ALA A 277 8.53 -4.18 -25.90
C ALA A 277 9.84 -3.68 -25.29
N LEU A 278 9.95 -3.59 -23.95
CA LEU A 278 11.18 -3.21 -23.26
C LEU A 278 12.36 -4.13 -23.63
N VAL A 279 12.11 -5.44 -23.72
CA VAL A 279 13.13 -6.42 -24.11
C VAL A 279 13.42 -6.32 -25.60
N THR A 280 12.38 -6.35 -26.44
CA THR A 280 12.51 -6.37 -27.91
C THR A 280 13.19 -5.11 -28.44
N ILE A 281 12.82 -3.93 -27.94
CA ILE A 281 13.44 -2.66 -28.33
C ILE A 281 14.89 -2.62 -27.85
N LYS A 282 15.19 -3.04 -26.61
CA LYS A 282 16.57 -3.09 -26.11
C LYS A 282 17.45 -4.01 -26.96
N THR A 283 16.94 -5.18 -27.36
CA THR A 283 17.67 -6.10 -28.24
C THR A 283 17.92 -5.51 -29.62
N ASN A 284 16.93 -4.82 -30.20
CA ASN A 284 17.08 -4.17 -31.50
C ASN A 284 18.08 -3.01 -31.46
N LEU A 285 18.02 -2.16 -30.42
CA LEU A 285 18.99 -1.08 -30.22
C LEU A 285 20.42 -1.61 -30.07
N LYS A 286 20.62 -2.69 -29.33
CA LYS A 286 21.94 -3.31 -29.16
C LYS A 286 22.51 -3.84 -30.48
N MET A 287 21.66 -4.37 -31.37
CA MET A 287 22.08 -4.90 -32.66
C MET A 287 22.35 -3.80 -33.70
N LEU A 288 21.53 -2.74 -33.71
CA LEU A 288 21.59 -1.68 -34.71
C LEU A 288 22.51 -0.53 -34.29
N GLU A 289 22.27 0.07 -33.12
CA GLU A 289 23.01 1.25 -32.63
C GLU A 289 24.21 0.87 -31.76
N GLY A 290 24.24 -0.35 -31.22
CA GLY A 290 25.31 -0.79 -30.30
C GLY A 290 26.74 -0.71 -30.87
N PRO A 291 27.00 -1.18 -32.11
CA PRO A 291 28.31 -1.02 -32.75
C PRO A 291 28.73 0.44 -32.90
N ASP A 292 27.82 1.29 -33.38
CA ASP A 292 28.08 2.72 -33.60
C ASP A 292 28.37 3.46 -32.28
N ILE A 293 27.59 3.18 -31.22
CA ILE A 293 27.83 3.72 -29.87
C ILE A 293 29.21 3.30 -29.37
N ARG A 294 29.58 2.03 -29.58
CA ARG A 294 30.89 1.50 -29.16
C ARG A 294 32.04 2.19 -29.90
N GLU A 295 31.94 2.34 -31.21
CA GLU A 295 32.95 3.01 -32.03
C GLU A 295 33.10 4.48 -31.62
N ASN A 296 31.98 5.20 -31.51
CA ASN A 296 31.97 6.60 -31.07
C ASN A 296 32.62 6.78 -29.68
N LEU A 297 32.30 5.92 -28.71
CA LEU A 297 32.93 5.98 -27.38
C LEU A 297 34.42 5.66 -27.43
N GLN A 298 34.84 4.65 -28.20
CA GLN A 298 36.26 4.33 -28.39
C GLN A 298 37.02 5.51 -28.99
N ASP A 299 36.47 6.13 -30.02
CA ASP A 299 37.11 7.24 -30.72
C ASP A 299 37.19 8.49 -29.85
N GLN A 300 36.16 8.81 -29.07
CA GLN A 300 36.22 9.89 -28.08
C GLN A 300 37.34 9.66 -27.06
N ILE A 301 37.47 8.43 -26.55
CA ILE A 301 38.51 8.09 -25.56
C ILE A 301 39.91 8.10 -26.20
N ARG A 302 40.05 7.58 -27.42
CA ARG A 302 41.32 7.63 -28.19
C ARG A 302 41.74 9.07 -28.47
N HIS A 303 40.80 9.91 -28.89
CA HIS A 303 41.05 11.31 -29.15
C HIS A 303 41.54 12.03 -27.89
N TRP A 304 40.89 11.78 -26.75
CA TRP A 304 41.31 12.29 -25.46
C TRP A 304 42.74 11.83 -25.08
N PHE A 305 43.11 10.56 -25.31
CA PHE A 305 44.49 10.10 -25.09
C PHE A 305 45.53 10.85 -25.95
N ILE A 306 45.19 11.12 -27.21
CA ILE A 306 46.07 11.81 -28.15
C ILE A 306 46.22 13.28 -27.73
N GLU A 307 45.13 13.96 -27.39
CA GLU A 307 45.16 15.34 -26.91
C GLU A 307 45.99 15.48 -25.63
N CYS A 308 45.79 14.59 -24.64
CA CYS A 308 46.61 14.58 -23.43
C CYS A 308 48.09 14.37 -23.77
N ARG A 309 48.44 13.40 -24.61
CA ARG A 309 49.84 13.14 -25.01
C ARG A 309 50.46 14.34 -25.73
N ASN A 310 49.72 15.00 -26.62
CA ASN A 310 50.23 16.17 -27.35
C ASN A 310 50.56 17.33 -26.40
N MET A 311 49.86 17.44 -25.26
CA MET A 311 50.04 18.50 -24.28
C MET A 311 51.08 18.15 -23.19
N THR A 312 51.10 16.91 -22.68
CA THR A 312 51.97 16.50 -21.56
C THR A 312 53.19 15.67 -21.96
N GLY A 313 53.21 15.14 -23.20
CA GLY A 313 54.28 14.28 -23.71
C GLY A 313 54.22 12.82 -23.23
N THR A 314 53.29 12.46 -22.34
CA THR A 314 53.10 11.11 -21.78
C THR A 314 51.61 10.71 -21.81
N PHE A 315 51.33 9.40 -21.83
CA PHE A 315 49.95 8.92 -21.79
C PHE A 315 49.40 8.97 -20.35
N PRO A 316 48.20 9.54 -20.15
CA PRO A 316 47.57 9.64 -18.83
C PRO A 316 47.20 8.27 -18.23
N ASP A 317 46.90 8.23 -16.94
CA ASP A 317 46.37 7.03 -16.28
C ASP A 317 44.85 6.95 -16.44
N TYR A 318 44.34 5.74 -16.66
CA TYR A 318 42.89 5.51 -16.82
C TYR A 318 42.19 5.44 -15.45
N PRO A 319 41.08 6.18 -15.24
CA PRO A 319 40.30 6.14 -14.02
C PRO A 319 39.81 4.73 -13.68
N LYS A 320 39.83 4.40 -12.39
CA LYS A 320 39.35 3.09 -11.93
C LYS A 320 37.82 3.03 -12.00
N GLU A 321 37.27 1.81 -12.01
CA GLU A 321 35.81 1.60 -11.95
C GLU A 321 35.17 2.25 -10.72
N GLU A 322 35.88 2.25 -9.58
CA GLU A 322 35.42 2.87 -8.33
C GLU A 322 35.35 4.41 -8.40
N GLU A 323 36.01 5.02 -9.39
CA GLU A 323 36.06 6.47 -9.61
C GLU A 323 35.09 6.93 -10.70
N GLY A 324 34.43 6.02 -11.44
CA GLY A 324 33.46 6.37 -12.50
C GLY A 324 33.97 6.18 -13.94
N GLY A 325 35.16 5.59 -14.14
CA GLY A 325 35.65 5.19 -15.48
C GLY A 325 35.79 6.35 -16.47
N SER A 326 35.43 6.13 -17.75
CA SER A 326 35.46 7.19 -18.78
C SER A 326 34.44 8.31 -18.55
N ALA A 327 33.38 8.09 -17.76
CA ALA A 327 32.37 9.14 -17.53
C ALA A 327 32.96 10.37 -16.84
N VAL A 328 34.01 10.20 -16.02
CA VAL A 328 34.75 11.30 -15.38
C VAL A 328 35.64 12.06 -16.36
N MET A 329 36.06 11.42 -17.45
CA MET A 329 36.87 12.08 -18.49
C MET A 329 36.06 13.13 -19.26
N PHE A 330 34.74 12.95 -19.32
CA PHE A 330 33.82 13.76 -20.10
C PHE A 330 32.83 14.58 -19.24
N SER A 331 32.89 14.47 -17.91
CA SER A 331 32.11 15.32 -17.01
C SER A 331 32.77 16.70 -16.85
N GLU A 332 32.36 17.67 -17.68
CA GLU A 332 32.61 19.13 -17.56
C GLU A 332 33.93 19.57 -16.89
N LYS A 333 35.06 18.96 -17.25
CA LYS A 333 36.38 19.48 -16.93
C LYS A 333 37.11 19.74 -18.24
N THR A 334 37.59 20.96 -18.43
CA THR A 334 38.45 21.27 -19.58
C THR A 334 39.73 20.46 -19.47
N PRO A 335 40.34 20.03 -20.60
CA PRO A 335 41.62 19.31 -20.59
C PRO A 335 42.70 20.00 -19.72
N GLN A 336 42.62 21.33 -19.62
CA GLN A 336 43.49 22.19 -18.81
C GLN A 336 43.35 21.99 -17.29
N GLN A 337 42.14 21.72 -16.77
CA GLN A 337 41.93 21.47 -15.33
C GLN A 337 42.41 20.08 -14.91
N VAL A 338 42.35 19.11 -15.83
CA VAL A 338 42.87 17.76 -15.61
C VAL A 338 44.40 17.75 -15.67
N ILE A 339 45.01 18.55 -16.55
CA ILE A 339 46.45 18.81 -16.58
C ILE A 339 46.93 19.40 -15.25
N GLN A 340 46.18 20.33 -14.66
CA GLN A 340 46.52 20.91 -13.35
C GLN A 340 46.50 19.85 -12.22
N GLU A 341 45.48 18.98 -12.19
CA GLU A 341 45.40 17.89 -11.20
C GLU A 341 46.46 16.79 -11.42
N ILE A 342 46.93 16.57 -12.66
CA ILE A 342 48.02 15.63 -12.97
C ILE A 342 49.38 16.22 -12.57
N ILE A 343 49.61 17.52 -12.84
CA ILE A 343 50.79 18.25 -12.37
C ILE A 343 50.82 18.25 -10.83
N ASP A 344 49.70 18.50 -10.16
CA ASP A 344 49.60 18.47 -8.70
C ASP A 344 49.85 17.06 -8.11
N LYS A 345 49.49 15.99 -8.84
CA LYS A 345 49.75 14.59 -8.43
C LYS A 345 51.20 14.15 -8.71
N GLU A 346 51.80 14.57 -9.82
CA GLU A 346 53.22 14.35 -10.13
C GLU A 346 54.12 15.12 -9.14
N ASP A 347 53.71 16.33 -8.74
CA ASP A 347 54.36 17.13 -7.69
C ASP A 347 54.19 16.51 -6.29
N GLU A 348 53.03 15.92 -5.98
CA GLU A 348 52.82 15.19 -4.71
C GLU A 348 53.62 13.89 -4.59
N GLU A 349 53.88 13.19 -5.70
CA GLU A 349 54.76 12.00 -5.71
C GLU A 349 56.25 12.39 -5.60
N GLY A 350 56.63 13.56 -6.11
CA GLY A 350 57.95 14.17 -5.91
C GLY A 350 58.20 14.62 -4.46
N LEU A 351 57.22 15.25 -3.81
CA LEU A 351 57.32 15.75 -2.44
C LEU A 351 57.27 14.65 -1.36
N LYS A 352 56.74 13.45 -1.66
CA LYS A 352 56.75 12.29 -0.76
C LYS A 352 58.10 11.54 -0.73
N LYS A 353 59.03 11.84 -1.63
CA LYS A 353 60.42 11.33 -1.61
C LYS A 353 61.45 12.27 -0.96
N ALA A 354 61.10 13.54 -0.73
CA ALA A 354 61.98 14.51 -0.06
C ALA A 354 61.74 14.69 1.46
N LYS A 355 60.56 14.34 2.00
CA LYS A 355 60.27 14.41 3.45
C LYS A 355 60.53 13.11 4.22
N LYS A 356 61.61 12.40 3.90
CA LYS A 356 62.07 11.20 4.64
C LYS A 356 63.52 11.25 5.12
N LYS A 357 64.16 12.41 5.04
CA LYS A 357 65.48 12.70 5.61
C LYS A 357 65.53 14.15 6.10
N GLU A 358 64.81 14.43 7.19
CA GLU A 358 65.03 15.54 8.13
C GLU A 358 63.81 15.63 9.05
N ALA A 359 63.85 14.82 10.11
CA ALA A 359 63.10 14.98 11.37
C ALA A 359 63.40 13.75 12.23
N LYS A 360 64.69 13.54 12.50
CA LYS A 360 65.18 12.60 13.51
C LYS A 360 66.19 13.32 14.40
N GLU A 361 65.84 14.52 14.81
CA GLU A 361 66.51 15.28 15.88
C GLU A 361 65.57 16.42 16.28
N GLU A 362 64.62 16.09 17.15
CA GLU A 362 64.13 16.93 18.26
C GLU A 362 63.03 16.15 18.99
N LYS A 363 63.45 15.03 19.58
CA LYS A 363 62.84 14.54 20.82
C LYS A 363 63.58 15.24 21.94
N GLU A 364 63.05 16.36 22.40
CA GLU A 364 63.10 16.83 23.79
C GLU A 364 62.59 18.27 23.85
N LYS A 365 61.28 18.42 24.01
CA LYS A 365 60.71 19.30 25.04
C LYS A 365 59.18 19.26 25.01
N LYS A 366 58.65 19.07 26.22
CA LYS A 366 57.32 19.43 26.70
C LYS A 366 56.19 18.43 26.46
N GLU A 367 56.29 17.35 27.23
CA GLU A 367 55.33 17.16 28.32
C GLU A 367 55.03 18.50 29.03
N LYS A 368 53.87 19.09 28.71
CA LYS A 368 53.02 19.92 29.60
C LYS A 368 52.02 20.70 28.74
N LYS A 369 50.90 20.06 28.41
CA LYS A 369 49.52 20.63 28.49
C LYS A 369 48.49 19.67 27.90
N LYS A 370 48.43 18.45 28.44
CA LYS A 370 47.15 17.75 28.60
C LYS A 370 46.37 18.45 29.72
N LYS A 371 45.64 19.51 29.37
CA LYS A 371 44.55 20.17 30.13
C LYS A 371 44.22 21.49 29.43
N LYS A 372 43.40 21.41 28.38
CA LYS A 372 42.48 22.46 27.85
C LYS A 372 42.01 22.00 26.47
N GLU A 373 41.11 21.03 26.48
CA GLU A 373 40.20 20.69 25.37
C GLU A 373 39.14 19.70 25.89
N LYS A 374 38.58 20.06 27.05
CA LYS A 374 37.44 19.37 27.69
C LYS A 374 36.55 20.35 28.46
N VAL A 375 36.61 21.62 28.07
CA VAL A 375 35.73 22.70 28.54
C VAL A 375 35.43 23.57 27.31
N GLU A 376 34.65 23.00 26.40
CA GLU A 376 33.84 23.72 25.37
C GLU A 376 32.80 22.77 24.76
N LYS A 377 32.31 21.83 25.59
CA LYS A 377 31.11 21.00 25.35
C LYS A 377 30.29 20.80 26.63
N LYS A 378 30.37 21.79 27.52
CA LYS A 378 29.58 21.94 28.75
C LYS A 378 29.36 23.44 29.03
N GLU A 379 28.90 24.16 28.02
CA GLU A 379 28.29 25.50 28.16
C GLU A 379 27.38 25.74 26.95
N SER A 380 26.36 24.89 26.86
CA SER A 380 25.09 25.18 26.17
C SER A 380 23.96 24.47 26.95
N LYS A 381 24.01 24.66 28.28
CA LYS A 381 22.91 24.40 29.22
C LYS A 381 22.75 25.65 30.07
N LYS A 382 22.22 26.68 29.41
CA LYS A 382 21.47 27.83 29.93
C LYS A 382 21.39 28.86 28.80
N ASN A 383 20.56 28.53 27.82
CA ASN A 383 19.65 29.45 27.15
C ASN A 383 18.41 28.60 26.92
N GLU A 384 17.40 28.79 27.75
CA GLU A 384 16.02 28.45 27.38
C GLU A 384 15.63 29.43 26.27
N GLU A 385 16.17 29.24 25.08
CA GLU A 385 15.49 29.67 23.87
C GLU A 385 14.33 28.68 23.72
N GLU A 386 13.11 29.18 23.82
CA GLU A 386 11.87 28.44 23.57
C GLU A 386 12.10 27.40 22.47
N GLU A 387 11.91 26.11 22.77
CA GLU A 387 11.99 25.03 21.79
C GLU A 387 10.92 25.28 20.72
N ARG A 388 11.28 26.06 19.69
CA ARG A 388 10.41 26.31 18.55
C ARG A 388 10.16 24.97 17.88
N TRP A 389 8.90 24.55 17.86
CA TRP A 389 8.47 23.38 17.14
C TRP A 389 8.91 23.48 15.68
N LYS A 390 9.44 22.38 15.13
CA LYS A 390 9.84 22.27 13.71
C LYS A 390 9.22 21.00 13.14
N MET A 391 8.72 21.11 11.91
CA MET A 391 8.20 19.96 11.18
C MET A 391 9.31 18.91 10.98
N ALA A 392 8.96 17.64 11.15
CA ALA A 392 9.91 16.56 10.95
C ALA A 392 10.32 16.46 9.47
N PRO A 393 11.59 16.10 9.16
CA PRO A 393 12.00 15.89 7.78
C PRO A 393 11.24 14.69 7.19
N SER A 394 10.65 14.89 6.00
CA SER A 394 9.95 13.83 5.27
C SER A 394 10.91 12.97 4.45
N LEU A 395 10.72 11.66 4.47
CA LEU A 395 11.42 10.72 3.60
C LEU A 395 10.74 10.57 2.23
N PHE A 396 9.53 11.10 2.08
CA PHE A 396 8.72 10.95 0.87
C PHE A 396 8.68 12.19 -0.01
N ILE A 397 8.84 13.40 0.54
CA ILE A 397 8.86 14.66 -0.25
C ILE A 397 9.82 14.58 -1.46
N PRO A 398 11.07 14.10 -1.35
CA PRO A 398 11.96 14.01 -2.51
C PRO A 398 11.42 13.11 -3.63
N ALA A 399 10.74 12.02 -3.28
CA ALA A 399 10.12 11.11 -4.26
C ALA A 399 8.87 11.74 -4.91
N ILE A 400 8.13 12.58 -4.17
CA ILE A 400 7.02 13.36 -4.70
C ILE A 400 7.55 14.40 -5.71
N GLU A 401 8.61 15.13 -5.35
CA GLU A 401 9.25 16.14 -6.20
C GLU A 401 9.85 15.54 -7.48
N GLU A 402 10.51 14.39 -7.37
CA GLU A 402 11.02 13.64 -8.53
C GLU A 402 9.87 13.24 -9.47
N GLY A 403 8.80 12.65 -8.94
CA GLY A 403 7.65 12.23 -9.73
C GLY A 403 6.92 13.42 -10.38
N ASN A 404 6.81 14.54 -9.67
CA ASN A 404 6.28 15.78 -10.23
C ASN A 404 7.19 16.33 -11.34
N SER A 405 8.51 16.32 -11.15
CA SER A 405 9.47 16.78 -12.17
C SER A 405 9.39 15.93 -13.45
N LYS A 406 9.28 14.60 -13.32
CA LYS A 406 9.04 13.70 -14.45
C LYS A 406 7.71 13.99 -15.14
N TYR A 407 6.63 14.26 -14.39
CA TYR A 407 5.35 14.65 -14.96
C TYR A 407 5.44 15.96 -15.75
N LYS A 408 6.10 16.98 -15.20
CA LYS A 408 6.28 18.28 -15.86
C LYS A 408 7.14 18.18 -17.13
N GLY A 409 8.23 17.41 -17.08
CA GLY A 409 9.18 17.30 -18.18
C GLY A 409 8.73 16.37 -19.31
N LEU A 410 7.94 15.34 -18.98
CA LEU A 410 7.45 14.38 -19.96
C LEU A 410 5.97 14.63 -20.26
N TRP A 411 5.07 14.45 -19.30
CA TRP A 411 3.65 14.22 -19.59
C TRP A 411 2.74 15.45 -19.65
N ARG A 412 3.18 16.61 -19.14
CA ARG A 412 2.30 17.78 -18.99
C ARG A 412 1.79 18.32 -20.34
N ASP A 413 2.68 18.43 -21.32
CA ASP A 413 2.43 19.13 -22.58
C ASP A 413 2.46 18.19 -23.81
N ILE A 414 2.49 16.87 -23.60
CA ILE A 414 2.44 15.88 -24.70
C ILE A 414 1.03 15.84 -25.29
N ASP A 415 0.94 16.02 -26.61
CA ASP A 415 -0.26 15.72 -27.37
C ASP A 415 -0.34 14.21 -27.68
N GLU A 416 -1.36 13.56 -27.13
CA GLU A 416 -1.64 12.13 -27.31
C GLU A 416 -2.90 11.90 -28.14
N SER A 417 -3.32 12.87 -28.94
CA SER A 417 -4.46 12.73 -29.84
C SER A 417 -4.37 11.48 -30.74
N TRP A 418 -3.15 11.03 -31.05
CA TRP A 418 -2.87 9.81 -31.81
C TRP A 418 -2.98 8.50 -30.99
N ASN A 419 -2.81 8.53 -29.66
CA ASN A 419 -2.79 7.35 -28.80
C ASN A 419 -4.14 7.16 -28.08
N PHE A 420 -5.21 6.95 -28.85
CA PHE A 420 -6.55 6.74 -28.29
C PHE A 420 -6.65 5.45 -27.47
N LEU A 421 -5.94 4.39 -27.90
CA LEU A 421 -5.94 3.08 -27.25
C LEU A 421 -5.16 3.07 -25.93
N GLN A 422 -4.29 4.07 -25.69
CA GLN A 422 -3.39 4.14 -24.53
C GLN A 422 -2.39 2.97 -24.50
N ASP A 423 -1.81 2.68 -25.66
CA ASP A 423 -0.69 1.74 -25.78
C ASP A 423 0.60 2.40 -25.29
N TYR A 424 1.67 1.62 -25.14
CA TYR A 424 2.97 2.18 -24.77
C TYR A 424 3.57 3.02 -25.90
N ASP A 425 4.40 4.01 -25.53
CA ASP A 425 5.17 4.80 -26.49
C ASP A 425 6.55 4.15 -26.72
N PRO A 426 6.84 3.66 -27.95
CA PRO A 426 8.12 3.04 -28.26
C PRO A 426 9.29 4.02 -28.30
N GLU A 427 9.08 5.30 -28.56
CA GLU A 427 10.18 6.30 -28.62
C GLU A 427 10.72 6.59 -27.23
N MET A 428 9.83 6.76 -26.24
CA MET A 428 10.24 6.89 -24.84
C MET A 428 11.01 5.66 -24.35
N ILE A 429 10.58 4.45 -24.75
CA ILE A 429 11.33 3.22 -24.44
C ILE A 429 12.72 3.26 -25.08
N LYS A 430 12.81 3.66 -26.35
CA LYS A 430 14.10 3.74 -27.05
C LYS A 430 15.06 4.70 -26.35
N GLU A 431 14.59 5.88 -25.96
CA GLU A 431 15.42 6.87 -25.27
C GLU A 431 15.93 6.37 -23.91
N GLU A 432 15.06 5.74 -23.12
CA GLU A 432 15.44 5.17 -21.83
C GLU A 432 16.44 4.01 -22.00
N LYS A 433 16.15 3.09 -22.93
CA LYS A 433 17.01 1.93 -23.21
C LYS A 433 18.32 2.30 -23.89
N ARG A 434 18.38 3.39 -24.66
CA ARG A 434 19.62 3.90 -25.25
C ARG A 434 20.60 4.35 -24.16
N LYS A 435 20.12 5.05 -23.13
CA LYS A 435 20.95 5.45 -21.96
C LYS A 435 21.47 4.23 -21.19
N GLU A 436 20.59 3.25 -20.95
CA GLU A 436 20.97 1.99 -20.29
C GLU A 436 22.03 1.22 -21.11
N LEU A 437 21.82 1.11 -22.42
CA LEU A 437 22.72 0.45 -23.35
C LEU A 437 24.08 1.16 -23.44
N GLU A 438 24.10 2.49 -23.52
CA GLU A 438 25.33 3.29 -23.56
C GLU A 438 26.17 3.05 -22.30
N LEU A 439 25.55 2.99 -21.12
CA LEU A 439 26.24 2.66 -19.87
C LEU A 439 26.82 1.24 -19.88
N GLU A 440 26.05 0.25 -20.37
CA GLU A 440 26.52 -1.13 -20.50
C GLU A 440 27.70 -1.27 -21.48
N ILE A 441 27.64 -0.54 -22.62
CA ILE A 441 28.71 -0.53 -23.62
C ILE A 441 29.92 0.24 -23.10
N ARG A 442 29.72 1.36 -22.39
CA ARG A 442 30.81 2.17 -21.82
C ARG A 442 31.69 1.35 -20.88
N VAL A 443 31.13 0.47 -20.04
CA VAL A 443 31.92 -0.42 -19.18
C VAL A 443 32.79 -1.38 -20.01
N GLN A 444 32.26 -1.92 -21.11
CA GLN A 444 33.01 -2.81 -22.00
C GLN A 444 34.11 -2.05 -22.76
N VAL A 445 33.80 -0.84 -23.22
CA VAL A 445 34.75 0.05 -23.88
C VAL A 445 35.86 0.44 -22.92
N ASP A 446 35.55 0.84 -21.69
CA ASP A 446 36.54 1.23 -20.68
C ASP A 446 37.57 0.14 -20.44
N GLU A 447 37.13 -1.12 -20.32
CA GLU A 447 38.03 -2.25 -20.13
C GLU A 447 38.93 -2.49 -21.35
N LEU A 448 38.38 -2.36 -22.56
CA LEU A 448 39.17 -2.45 -23.80
C LEU A 448 40.17 -1.29 -23.91
N MET A 449 39.75 -0.06 -23.62
CA MET A 449 40.60 1.12 -23.69
C MET A 449 41.72 1.10 -22.64
N ARG A 450 41.50 0.50 -21.45
CA ARG A 450 42.58 0.22 -20.48
C ARG A 450 43.62 -0.72 -21.04
N GLN A 451 43.20 -1.76 -21.76
CA GLN A 451 44.10 -2.71 -22.40
C GLN A 451 44.87 -2.05 -23.56
N GLU A 452 44.20 -1.25 -24.40
CA GLU A 452 44.83 -0.46 -25.46
C GLU A 452 45.87 0.51 -24.87
N LEU A 453 45.52 1.28 -23.84
CA LEU A 453 46.43 2.23 -23.19
C LEU A 453 47.65 1.53 -22.57
N LYS A 454 47.47 0.35 -21.97
CA LYS A 454 48.57 -0.47 -21.46
C LYS A 454 49.50 -0.92 -22.59
N ASN A 455 48.95 -1.32 -23.73
CA ASN A 455 49.72 -1.71 -24.91
C ASN A 455 50.43 -0.51 -25.55
N LEU A 456 49.80 0.67 -25.59
CA LEU A 456 50.38 1.91 -26.10
C LEU A 456 51.54 2.40 -25.22
N LYS A 457 51.39 2.35 -23.88
CA LYS A 457 52.49 2.63 -22.94
C LYS A 457 53.65 1.66 -23.17
N LEU A 458 53.38 0.35 -23.27
CA LEU A 458 54.39 -0.66 -23.58
C LEU A 458 55.06 -0.47 -24.96
N ALA A 459 54.37 0.08 -25.95
CA ALA A 459 54.92 0.36 -27.27
C ALA A 459 55.83 1.60 -27.26
N VAL A 460 55.44 2.67 -26.55
CA VAL A 460 56.26 3.89 -26.42
C VAL A 460 57.46 3.68 -25.50
N ASP A 461 57.32 2.88 -24.44
CA ASP A 461 58.43 2.51 -23.55
C ASP A 461 59.45 1.56 -24.23
N ARG A 462 59.08 0.91 -25.35
CA ARG A 462 60.03 0.17 -26.20
C ARG A 462 60.90 1.09 -27.06
N GLU A 463 60.48 2.34 -27.29
CA GLU A 463 61.30 3.37 -27.95
C GLU A 463 62.17 4.15 -26.95
N LYS A 464 61.84 4.13 -25.65
CA LYS A 464 62.60 4.77 -24.57
C LYS A 464 63.03 3.76 -23.48
N GLU A 465 64.05 2.97 -23.79
CA GLU A 465 65.20 2.60 -22.92
C GLU A 465 65.78 1.20 -23.22
N VAL A 466 67.00 1.21 -23.77
CA VAL A 466 68.03 0.23 -23.40
C VAL A 466 68.33 0.40 -21.90
N GLN A 467 68.21 -0.69 -21.14
CA GLN A 467 68.62 -0.93 -19.73
C GLN A 467 67.56 -0.75 -18.61
N ARG A 468 66.93 -1.86 -18.18
CA ARG A 468 67.32 -2.65 -16.99
C ARG A 468 66.35 -3.79 -16.68
N LYS A 469 66.93 -4.94 -16.32
CA LYS A 469 66.25 -6.20 -16.00
C LYS A 469 65.59 -6.21 -14.60
N THR A 470 64.50 -6.99 -14.53
CA THR A 470 64.02 -7.85 -13.43
C THR A 470 63.35 -7.26 -12.18
N LYS A 471 62.08 -7.64 -11.94
CA LYS A 471 61.71 -8.71 -10.97
C LYS A 471 60.22 -9.10 -11.07
N LYS A 472 59.96 -10.41 -11.27
CA LYS A 472 58.65 -11.07 -11.08
C LYS A 472 58.20 -10.96 -9.62
N LYS A 473 56.95 -10.58 -9.38
CA LYS A 473 56.23 -10.85 -8.12
C LYS A 473 54.87 -11.48 -8.42
N LYS A 474 54.69 -12.69 -7.89
CA LYS A 474 53.48 -13.54 -7.95
C LYS A 474 52.24 -12.78 -7.47
N GLU A 475 51.18 -12.79 -8.27
CA GLU A 475 49.82 -12.53 -7.81
C GLU A 475 49.41 -13.58 -6.77
N LYS A 476 49.15 -13.12 -5.54
CA LYS A 476 48.38 -13.87 -4.56
C LYS A 476 46.91 -13.55 -4.78
N LYS A 477 46.13 -14.52 -5.26
CA LYS A 477 44.66 -14.56 -5.10
C LYS A 477 44.32 -14.36 -3.62
N ARG A 478 43.80 -13.19 -3.25
CA ARG A 478 43.12 -12.98 -1.97
C ARG A 478 41.65 -13.29 -2.16
N GLY A 479 41.26 -14.52 -1.81
CA GLY A 479 39.86 -14.86 -1.57
C GLY A 479 39.30 -13.96 -0.47
N ARG A 480 38.31 -13.15 -0.82
CA ARG A 480 37.59 -12.28 0.11
C ARG A 480 36.67 -13.18 0.95
N LYS A 481 37.15 -13.65 2.10
CA LYS A 481 36.29 -14.26 3.13
C LYS A 481 35.38 -13.17 3.67
N GLY A 482 34.14 -13.16 3.19
CA GLY A 482 33.08 -12.33 3.75
C GLY A 482 32.97 -12.58 5.24
N LYS A 483 33.06 -11.51 6.03
CA LYS A 483 32.67 -11.49 7.44
C LYS A 483 31.19 -11.92 7.48
N ARG A 484 30.92 -13.17 7.86
CA ARG A 484 29.58 -13.59 8.27
C ARG A 484 29.25 -12.78 9.52
N GLY A 485 28.50 -11.70 9.33
CA GLY A 485 27.74 -11.08 10.40
C GLY A 485 26.96 -12.18 11.12
N LYS A 486 26.86 -12.06 12.44
CA LYS A 486 26.23 -13.01 13.34
C LYS A 486 24.74 -13.11 12.99
N LYS A 487 24.42 -13.85 11.91
CA LYS A 487 23.05 -14.20 11.52
C LYS A 487 22.50 -15.08 12.62
N GLU A 488 21.26 -14.85 13.01
CA GLU A 488 20.54 -15.74 13.93
C GLU A 488 20.73 -17.18 13.46
N LYS A 489 21.07 -18.07 14.41
CA LYS A 489 21.21 -19.48 14.10
C LYS A 489 19.82 -19.98 13.75
N ASP A 490 19.55 -20.17 12.45
CA ASP A 490 18.33 -20.80 11.98
C ASP A 490 18.18 -22.14 12.69
N LEU A 491 17.06 -22.35 13.38
CA LEU A 491 16.76 -23.59 14.10
C LEU A 491 16.23 -24.68 13.15
N THR A 492 15.95 -24.32 11.89
CA THR A 492 15.39 -25.18 10.83
C THR A 492 16.15 -25.06 9.50
N PRO A 493 17.50 -25.10 9.49
CA PRO A 493 18.26 -24.87 8.26
C PRO A 493 18.07 -26.01 7.24
N ASP A 494 17.79 -27.22 7.73
CA ASP A 494 17.67 -28.44 6.90
C ASP A 494 16.23 -28.69 6.40
N ARG A 495 15.28 -27.81 6.72
CA ARG A 495 13.85 -27.95 6.35
C ARG A 495 13.46 -26.99 5.23
N THR A 496 12.68 -27.49 4.27
CA THR A 496 12.11 -26.70 3.17
C THR A 496 10.96 -25.81 3.66
N LEU A 497 10.69 -24.71 2.92
CA LEU A 497 9.58 -23.81 3.22
C LEU A 497 8.24 -24.56 3.21
N ASP A 498 8.01 -25.41 2.22
CA ASP A 498 6.74 -26.13 2.06
C ASP A 498 6.46 -27.09 3.21
N SER A 499 7.51 -27.74 3.74
CA SER A 499 7.41 -28.58 4.93
C SER A 499 7.02 -27.77 6.16
N LEU A 500 7.63 -26.59 6.36
CA LEU A 500 7.29 -25.70 7.47
C LEU A 500 5.88 -25.13 7.31
N TYR A 501 5.49 -24.78 6.07
CA TYR A 501 4.16 -24.27 5.75
C TYR A 501 3.08 -25.31 6.07
N LYS A 502 3.28 -26.55 5.60
CA LYS A 502 2.39 -27.68 5.87
C LYS A 502 2.25 -27.95 7.37
N GLU A 503 3.36 -28.04 8.10
CA GLU A 503 3.37 -28.24 9.56
C GLU A 503 2.60 -27.12 10.29
N LEU A 504 2.77 -25.85 9.89
CA LEU A 504 2.05 -24.73 10.50
C LEU A 504 0.54 -24.75 10.20
N VAL A 505 0.13 -25.22 9.02
CA VAL A 505 -1.29 -25.39 8.65
C VAL A 505 -1.92 -26.53 9.43
N GLU A 506 -1.26 -27.69 9.50
CA GLU A 506 -1.72 -28.87 10.24
C GLU A 506 -1.87 -28.58 11.74
N GLU A 507 -0.92 -27.83 12.31
CA GLU A 507 -0.99 -27.36 13.69
C GLU A 507 -1.98 -26.20 13.89
N GLY A 508 -2.70 -25.75 12.85
CA GLY A 508 -3.66 -24.64 12.91
C GLY A 508 -3.04 -23.29 13.34
N LEU A 509 -1.73 -23.14 13.18
CA LEU A 509 -1.00 -21.89 13.43
C LEU A 509 -1.08 -20.97 12.22
N LEU A 510 -1.11 -21.50 11.00
CA LEU A 510 -1.43 -20.77 9.78
C LEU A 510 -2.88 -21.11 9.39
N ILE A 511 -3.75 -20.10 9.34
CA ILE A 511 -5.18 -20.29 9.11
C ILE A 511 -5.63 -19.56 7.85
N ARG A 512 -6.70 -20.08 7.22
CA ARG A 512 -7.36 -19.38 6.11
C ARG A 512 -8.05 -18.12 6.63
N PRO A 513 -7.71 -16.92 6.13
CA PRO A 513 -8.46 -15.73 6.47
C PRO A 513 -9.88 -15.80 5.89
N LEU A 514 -10.86 -15.27 6.61
CA LEU A 514 -12.21 -15.06 6.08
C LEU A 514 -12.16 -13.96 5.02
N LYS A 515 -12.89 -14.16 3.90
CA LYS A 515 -13.01 -13.16 2.83
C LYS A 515 -14.02 -12.09 3.28
N VAL A 516 -13.52 -11.00 3.84
CA VAL A 516 -14.32 -9.86 4.31
C VAL A 516 -13.62 -8.58 3.88
N GLN A 517 -14.33 -7.67 3.22
CA GLN A 517 -13.77 -6.37 2.85
C GLN A 517 -13.84 -5.38 4.01
N LEU A 518 -12.92 -4.41 4.05
CA LEU A 518 -12.98 -3.36 5.07
C LEU A 518 -14.22 -2.45 4.88
N SER A 519 -14.69 -2.31 3.65
CA SER A 519 -15.92 -1.57 3.30
C SER A 519 -17.17 -2.16 3.96
N GLU A 520 -17.17 -3.45 4.30
CA GLU A 520 -18.27 -4.11 5.02
C GLU A 520 -18.31 -3.75 6.51
N TYR A 521 -17.26 -3.11 7.05
CA TYR A 521 -17.28 -2.55 8.40
C TYR A 521 -17.98 -1.19 8.39
N ILE A 522 -19.31 -1.24 8.58
CA ILE A 522 -20.20 -0.07 8.50
C ILE A 522 -20.07 0.79 9.76
N GLY A 523 -19.97 2.10 9.55
CA GLY A 523 -19.82 3.09 10.61
C GLY A 523 -20.07 4.50 10.10
N GLU A 524 -20.82 5.29 10.86
CA GLU A 524 -21.07 6.70 10.55
C GLU A 524 -19.91 7.60 11.02
N PHE A 525 -19.81 8.81 10.44
CA PHE A 525 -18.81 9.82 10.78
C PHE A 525 -19.16 10.62 12.05
N CYS A 526 -18.13 11.12 12.73
CA CYS A 526 -18.30 12.12 13.77
C CYS A 526 -18.40 13.52 13.15
N TYR A 527 -19.57 14.15 13.23
CA TYR A 527 -19.83 15.47 12.62
C TYR A 527 -19.59 16.67 13.56
N LEU A 528 -19.42 16.43 14.86
CA LEU A 528 -19.32 17.48 15.89
C LEU A 528 -18.06 17.30 16.77
N GLY A 529 -17.03 16.69 16.23
CA GLY A 529 -15.85 16.27 16.98
C GLY A 529 -15.06 17.45 17.54
N THR A 530 -14.69 18.43 16.70
CA THR A 530 -13.98 19.64 17.15
C THR A 530 -14.85 20.49 18.06
N THR A 531 -16.13 20.66 17.72
CA THR A 531 -17.09 21.42 18.53
C THR A 531 -17.19 20.88 19.95
N LEU A 532 -17.24 19.56 20.13
CA LEU A 532 -17.26 18.94 21.46
C LEU A 532 -15.96 19.17 22.23
N ARG A 533 -14.80 19.05 21.55
CA ARG A 533 -13.50 19.33 22.16
C ARG A 533 -13.33 20.77 22.60
N HIS A 534 -13.91 21.74 21.88
CA HIS A 534 -13.92 23.14 22.29
C HIS A 534 -14.66 23.39 23.62
N ILE A 535 -15.64 22.54 23.94
CA ILE A 535 -16.38 22.57 25.21
C ILE A 535 -15.72 21.65 26.26
N ALA A 536 -14.48 21.20 26.00
CA ALA A 536 -13.70 20.28 26.85
C ALA A 536 -14.36 18.90 27.06
N ILE A 537 -15.19 18.46 26.10
CA ILE A 537 -15.76 17.11 26.08
C ILE A 537 -15.00 16.30 25.04
N GLU A 538 -14.31 15.23 25.46
CA GLU A 538 -13.67 14.33 24.51
C GLU A 538 -14.73 13.42 23.86
N PRO A 539 -14.98 13.55 22.55
CA PRO A 539 -15.96 12.73 21.87
C PRO A 539 -15.50 11.27 21.82
N MET A 540 -16.47 10.36 21.93
CA MET A 540 -16.23 8.93 21.69
C MET A 540 -15.89 8.73 20.20
N PRO A 541 -14.88 7.92 19.87
CA PRO A 541 -14.49 7.72 18.49
C PRO A 541 -15.61 7.06 17.69
N SER A 542 -15.71 7.37 16.41
CA SER A 542 -16.69 6.74 15.53
C SER A 542 -16.16 5.44 14.93
N LEU A 543 -17.05 4.62 14.37
CA LEU A 543 -16.64 3.40 13.69
C LEU A 543 -15.92 3.70 12.36
N SER A 544 -16.20 4.84 11.71
CA SER A 544 -15.44 5.31 10.56
C SER A 544 -14.01 5.69 10.95
N ASP A 545 -13.79 6.28 12.13
CA ASP A 545 -12.45 6.60 12.63
C ASP A 545 -11.63 5.32 12.85
N VAL A 546 -12.27 4.30 13.45
CA VAL A 546 -11.65 2.97 13.59
C VAL A 546 -11.26 2.42 12.22
N ARG A 547 -12.16 2.50 11.23
CA ARG A 547 -11.89 2.04 9.86
C ARG A 547 -10.69 2.77 9.25
N GLN A 548 -10.63 4.10 9.39
CA GLN A 548 -9.52 4.91 8.89
C GLN A 548 -8.19 4.54 9.55
N LEU A 549 -8.17 4.33 10.88
CA LEU A 549 -6.96 3.90 11.60
C LEU A 549 -6.50 2.50 11.21
N ILE A 550 -7.45 1.59 10.93
CA ILE A 550 -7.13 0.26 10.39
C ILE A 550 -6.51 0.39 9.00
N THR A 551 -7.01 1.28 8.15
CA THR A 551 -6.39 1.56 6.85
C THR A 551 -4.96 2.07 7.03
N LEU A 552 -4.78 3.13 7.81
CA LEU A 552 -3.48 3.80 8.02
C LEU A 552 -2.42 2.89 8.66
N TYR A 553 -2.76 2.15 9.72
CA TYR A 553 -1.78 1.37 10.47
C TYR A 553 -1.72 -0.10 10.07
N GLY A 554 -2.82 -0.64 9.55
CA GLY A 554 -2.96 -2.05 9.23
C GLY A 554 -2.77 -2.38 7.76
N ILE A 555 -3.26 -1.54 6.85
CA ILE A 555 -3.39 -1.90 5.43
C ILE A 555 -2.34 -1.22 4.57
N LEU A 556 -2.22 0.12 4.63
CA LEU A 556 -1.32 0.86 3.73
C LEU A 556 0.16 0.43 3.88
N PRO A 557 0.72 0.29 5.10
CA PRO A 557 2.09 -0.17 5.26
C PRO A 557 2.27 -1.62 4.80
N LEU A 558 1.30 -2.50 5.06
CA LEU A 558 1.41 -3.90 4.60
C LEU A 558 1.28 -4.05 3.08
N GLY A 559 0.54 -3.17 2.42
CA GLY A 559 0.29 -3.23 0.99
C GLY A 559 1.50 -2.85 0.12
N SER A 560 2.27 -1.83 0.53
CA SER A 560 3.44 -1.34 -0.22
C SER A 560 4.76 -1.50 0.54
N GLN A 561 5.77 -2.12 -0.10
CA GLN A 561 7.11 -2.31 0.51
C GLN A 561 7.79 -0.97 0.79
N THR A 562 7.77 -0.06 -0.19
CA THR A 562 8.44 1.23 -0.12
C THR A 562 7.92 2.07 1.03
N VAL A 563 6.60 2.04 1.24
CA VAL A 563 5.94 2.72 2.35
C VAL A 563 6.22 2.04 3.67
N HIS A 564 6.17 0.70 3.75
CA HIS A 564 6.51 -0.02 4.98
C HIS A 564 7.92 0.29 5.52
N GLU A 565 8.90 0.37 4.62
CA GLU A 565 10.30 0.57 4.97
C GLU A 565 10.61 2.01 5.42
N LYS A 566 9.96 3.00 4.80
CA LYS A 566 10.27 4.42 4.97
C LYS A 566 9.31 5.15 5.91
N ALA A 567 8.04 4.74 5.99
CA ALA A 567 7.05 5.40 6.83
C ALA A 567 7.26 5.10 8.32
N PRO A 568 6.63 5.86 9.23
CA PRO A 568 6.62 5.54 10.66
C PRO A 568 6.17 4.09 10.91
N LEU A 569 7.11 3.26 11.37
CA LEU A 569 6.95 1.81 11.36
C LEU A 569 6.02 1.33 12.50
N VAL A 570 4.83 0.87 12.11
CA VAL A 570 3.88 0.20 13.01
C VAL A 570 4.04 -1.31 12.91
N LYS A 571 4.69 -1.92 13.91
CA LYS A 571 4.88 -3.38 13.99
C LYS A 571 3.73 -4.10 14.67
N THR A 572 3.02 -3.38 15.55
CA THR A 572 2.09 -3.98 16.52
C THR A 572 0.86 -3.10 16.73
N LEU A 573 -0.31 -3.72 16.64
CA LEU A 573 -1.61 -3.08 16.77
C LEU A 573 -2.45 -3.82 17.80
N LEU A 574 -3.12 -3.12 18.72
CA LEU A 574 -4.04 -3.71 19.68
C LEU A 574 -5.45 -3.15 19.49
N LEU A 575 -6.40 -4.03 19.18
CA LEU A 575 -7.81 -3.71 19.08
C LEU A 575 -8.51 -3.99 20.41
N VAL A 576 -8.99 -2.95 21.05
CA VAL A 576 -9.63 -2.99 22.37
C VAL A 576 -11.09 -2.61 22.23
N GLY A 577 -12.02 -3.40 22.77
CA GLY A 577 -13.42 -3.01 22.77
C GLY A 577 -14.35 -4.11 23.29
N PRO A 578 -15.65 -3.87 23.39
CA PRO A 578 -16.64 -4.86 23.83
C PRO A 578 -16.68 -6.11 22.95
N SER A 579 -17.32 -7.18 23.42
CA SER A 579 -17.61 -8.34 22.55
C SER A 579 -18.59 -7.95 21.44
N GLY A 580 -18.46 -8.56 20.26
CA GLY A 580 -19.41 -8.35 19.15
C GLY A 580 -19.15 -7.14 18.25
N VAL A 581 -18.19 -6.26 18.54
CA VAL A 581 -17.88 -5.06 17.72
C VAL A 581 -16.99 -5.32 16.48
N GLY A 582 -16.95 -6.56 15.98
CA GLY A 582 -16.18 -6.85 14.76
C GLY A 582 -14.65 -6.89 14.88
N LYS A 583 -14.04 -6.90 16.08
CA LYS A 583 -12.56 -6.94 16.23
C LYS A 583 -11.87 -8.04 15.42
N LYS A 584 -12.43 -9.26 15.42
CA LYS A 584 -11.90 -10.40 14.64
C LYS A 584 -12.10 -10.18 13.14
N MET A 585 -13.22 -9.57 12.76
CA MET A 585 -13.54 -9.23 11.37
C MET A 585 -12.50 -8.26 10.81
N LEU A 586 -12.11 -7.22 11.56
CA LEU A 586 -11.08 -6.26 11.16
C LEU A 586 -9.72 -6.93 10.89
N VAL A 587 -9.32 -7.93 11.70
CA VAL A 587 -8.09 -8.71 11.44
C VAL A 587 -8.17 -9.45 10.09
N HIS A 588 -9.32 -10.07 9.81
CA HIS A 588 -9.55 -10.75 8.53
C HIS A 588 -9.65 -9.76 7.36
N ALA A 589 -10.21 -8.57 7.57
CA ALA A 589 -10.27 -7.51 6.59
C ALA A 589 -8.87 -7.02 6.21
N ILE A 590 -7.98 -6.77 7.19
CA ILE A 590 -6.57 -6.45 6.93
C ILE A 590 -5.94 -7.52 6.03
N CYS A 591 -6.16 -8.80 6.31
CA CYS A 591 -5.62 -9.89 5.50
C CYS A 591 -6.21 -9.94 4.09
N THR A 592 -7.52 -9.67 3.96
CA THR A 592 -8.23 -9.68 2.67
C THR A 592 -7.76 -8.55 1.77
N GLU A 593 -7.61 -7.33 2.31
CA GLU A 593 -7.23 -6.13 1.57
C GLU A 593 -5.75 -6.11 1.18
N THR A 594 -4.88 -6.83 1.93
CA THR A 594 -3.42 -6.88 1.69
C THR A 594 -2.95 -8.20 1.08
N GLY A 595 -3.78 -9.24 1.03
CA GLY A 595 -3.40 -10.58 0.59
C GLY A 595 -2.51 -11.35 1.59
N ALA A 596 -2.50 -10.94 2.87
CA ALA A 596 -1.52 -11.42 3.85
C ALA A 596 -1.69 -12.88 4.33
N ASN A 597 -0.56 -13.48 4.74
CA ASN A 597 -0.43 -14.42 5.88
C ASN A 597 -1.44 -14.17 7.00
N LEU A 598 -2.19 -15.17 7.50
CA LEU A 598 -2.80 -15.07 8.83
C LEU A 598 -2.28 -16.19 9.73
N PHE A 599 -1.48 -15.80 10.72
CA PHE A 599 -0.98 -16.68 11.76
C PHE A 599 -1.77 -16.48 13.05
N ASN A 600 -2.26 -17.55 13.69
CA ASN A 600 -3.01 -17.49 14.93
C ASN A 600 -2.16 -17.96 16.11
N LEU A 601 -1.65 -17.01 16.91
CA LEU A 601 -0.87 -17.26 18.12
C LEU A 601 -1.68 -16.99 19.41
N SER A 602 -3.01 -17.09 19.36
CA SER A 602 -3.88 -16.95 20.53
C SER A 602 -3.50 -17.96 21.62
N SER A 603 -3.59 -17.56 22.90
CA SER A 603 -3.24 -18.43 24.04
C SER A 603 -4.00 -19.77 24.02
N THR A 604 -5.24 -19.77 23.56
CA THR A 604 -6.06 -20.99 23.39
C THR A 604 -5.57 -21.89 22.25
N ASN A 605 -5.04 -21.32 21.17
CA ASN A 605 -4.58 -22.09 20.02
C ASN A 605 -3.22 -22.76 20.26
N ILE A 606 -2.34 -22.11 21.03
CA ILE A 606 -0.99 -22.61 21.33
C ILE A 606 -0.93 -23.53 22.55
N ALA A 607 -2.04 -23.67 23.29
CA ALA A 607 -2.10 -24.52 24.48
C ALA A 607 -1.76 -25.97 24.10
N GLY A 608 -0.85 -26.61 24.84
CA GLY A 608 -0.38 -27.97 24.58
C GLY A 608 0.57 -28.15 23.38
N LYS A 609 0.57 -27.24 22.38
CA LYS A 609 1.42 -27.35 21.18
C LYS A 609 2.88 -27.00 21.47
N TYR A 610 3.82 -27.79 20.95
CA TYR A 610 5.28 -27.59 21.11
C TYR A 610 5.77 -27.40 22.56
N PRO A 611 5.50 -28.35 23.49
CA PRO A 611 5.73 -28.15 24.92
C PRO A 611 7.17 -27.74 25.27
N GLY A 612 7.31 -27.03 26.39
CA GLY A 612 8.59 -26.55 26.89
C GLY A 612 9.10 -25.26 26.22
N LYS A 613 10.23 -24.75 26.74
CA LYS A 613 10.83 -23.48 26.28
C LYS A 613 11.46 -23.60 24.90
N THR A 614 12.11 -24.72 24.62
CA THR A 614 12.74 -25.03 23.33
C THR A 614 11.70 -25.22 22.24
N GLY A 615 10.62 -25.96 22.51
CA GLY A 615 9.49 -26.13 21.59
C GLY A 615 8.82 -24.80 21.24
N LEU A 616 8.54 -23.95 22.24
CA LEU A 616 7.99 -22.61 21.99
C LEU A 616 8.91 -21.75 21.09
N GLN A 617 10.22 -21.80 21.35
CA GLN A 617 11.18 -21.04 20.55
C GLN A 617 11.24 -21.55 19.11
N MET A 618 11.14 -22.87 18.91
CA MET A 618 11.04 -23.47 17.57
C MET A 618 9.76 -23.02 16.86
N MET A 619 8.60 -23.11 17.51
CA MET A 619 7.32 -22.68 16.95
C MET A 619 7.35 -21.22 16.49
N ILE A 620 7.85 -20.32 17.35
CA ILE A 620 7.98 -18.89 17.02
C ILE A 620 8.96 -18.69 15.87
N HIS A 621 10.09 -19.40 15.87
CA HIS A 621 11.07 -19.32 14.80
C HIS A 621 10.48 -19.76 13.47
N MET A 622 9.75 -20.86 13.43
CA MET A 622 9.05 -21.36 12.24
C MET A 622 8.02 -20.34 11.72
N VAL A 623 7.15 -19.84 12.61
CA VAL A 623 6.13 -18.84 12.26
C VAL A 623 6.78 -17.60 11.68
N MET A 624 7.82 -17.06 12.33
CA MET A 624 8.52 -15.87 11.83
C MET A 624 9.29 -16.13 10.53
N LYS A 625 9.90 -17.31 10.37
CA LYS A 625 10.59 -17.71 9.12
C LYS A 625 9.61 -17.76 7.95
N VAL A 626 8.47 -18.43 8.12
CA VAL A 626 7.44 -18.52 7.07
C VAL A 626 6.80 -17.14 6.83
N ALA A 627 6.50 -16.37 7.87
CA ALA A 627 5.95 -15.02 7.74
C ALA A 627 6.87 -14.06 6.98
N ARG A 628 8.20 -14.16 7.16
CA ARG A 628 9.20 -13.37 6.43
C ARG A 628 9.38 -13.80 4.99
N LEU A 629 9.21 -15.08 4.67
CA LEU A 629 9.37 -15.59 3.31
C LEU A 629 8.09 -15.42 2.47
N LEU A 630 6.92 -15.41 3.11
CA LEU A 630 5.61 -15.25 2.46
C LEU A 630 4.96 -13.90 2.79
N GLN A 631 5.72 -12.81 2.75
CA GLN A 631 5.19 -11.47 3.05
C GLN A 631 4.21 -10.99 1.97
N PRO A 632 3.16 -10.21 2.34
CA PRO A 632 2.88 -9.67 3.66
C PRO A 632 2.26 -10.71 4.61
N SER A 633 2.43 -10.54 5.93
CA SER A 633 1.89 -11.47 6.93
C SER A 633 1.35 -10.77 8.18
N VAL A 634 0.22 -11.25 8.69
CA VAL A 634 -0.43 -10.81 9.91
C VAL A 634 -0.34 -11.92 10.96
N VAL A 635 0.17 -11.58 12.14
CA VAL A 635 0.22 -12.47 13.31
C VAL A 635 -0.85 -12.01 14.29
N TRP A 636 -1.94 -12.76 14.38
CA TRP A 636 -3.06 -12.49 15.26
C TRP A 636 -2.89 -13.16 16.63
N ILE A 637 -3.03 -12.38 17.69
CA ILE A 637 -3.09 -12.85 19.07
C ILE A 637 -4.48 -12.51 19.62
N GLY A 638 -5.36 -13.51 19.64
CA GLY A 638 -6.69 -13.42 20.23
C GLY A 638 -6.65 -13.43 21.76
N GLU A 639 -7.57 -12.68 22.36
CA GLU A 639 -7.73 -12.55 23.83
C GLU A 639 -6.39 -12.25 24.52
N THR A 640 -5.71 -11.20 24.03
CA THR A 640 -4.35 -10.84 24.47
C THR A 640 -4.25 -10.64 25.97
N GLU A 641 -5.35 -10.32 26.65
CA GLU A 641 -5.39 -10.24 28.11
C GLU A 641 -4.87 -11.51 28.78
N LYS A 642 -5.09 -12.69 28.17
CA LYS A 642 -4.63 -13.99 28.68
C LYS A 642 -3.11 -14.09 28.72
N THR A 643 -2.45 -13.62 27.65
CA THR A 643 -0.98 -13.57 27.58
C THR A 643 -0.39 -12.65 28.64
N PHE A 644 -1.11 -11.60 29.02
CA PHE A 644 -0.64 -10.57 29.93
C PHE A 644 -1.30 -10.57 31.31
N TYR A 645 -2.05 -11.61 31.70
CA TYR A 645 -2.84 -11.63 32.93
C TYR A 645 -2.09 -11.09 34.15
N LYS A 646 -2.76 -10.31 35.02
CA LYS A 646 -2.25 -9.95 36.37
C LYS A 646 -2.28 -11.14 37.32
N LYS A 647 -3.41 -11.86 37.34
CA LYS A 647 -3.62 -13.12 38.07
C LYS A 647 -4.26 -14.11 37.11
N ILE A 648 -3.75 -15.34 37.08
CA ILE A 648 -4.24 -16.39 36.16
C ILE A 648 -5.47 -17.06 36.82
N PRO A 649 -6.63 -17.12 36.15
CA PRO A 649 -7.77 -17.89 36.63
C PRO A 649 -7.41 -19.37 36.82
N LYS A 650 -7.90 -20.03 37.89
CA LYS A 650 -7.55 -21.44 38.20
C LYS A 650 -7.88 -22.38 37.04
N VAL A 651 -9.03 -22.16 36.38
CA VAL A 651 -9.53 -22.95 35.24
C VAL A 651 -8.60 -22.87 34.02
N GLU A 652 -7.92 -21.74 33.83
CA GLU A 652 -7.06 -21.52 32.66
C GLU A 652 -5.57 -21.83 32.94
N LYS A 653 -5.24 -22.30 34.15
CA LYS A 653 -3.84 -22.51 34.55
C LYS A 653 -3.14 -23.61 33.74
N GLU A 654 -3.88 -24.66 33.39
CA GLU A 654 -3.37 -25.79 32.60
C GLU A 654 -3.00 -25.41 31.16
N MET A 655 -3.61 -24.34 30.62
CA MET A 655 -3.34 -23.85 29.26
C MET A 655 -2.06 -23.01 29.15
N GLU A 656 -1.36 -22.75 30.26
CA GLU A 656 -0.16 -21.89 30.33
C GLU A 656 -0.30 -20.53 29.58
N PRO A 657 -1.33 -19.72 29.86
CA PRO A 657 -1.72 -18.59 28.99
C PRO A 657 -0.62 -17.52 28.82
N ARG A 658 0.29 -17.37 29.80
CA ARG A 658 1.40 -16.40 29.78
C ARG A 658 2.63 -16.84 28.96
N ARG A 659 2.58 -17.99 28.30
CA ARG A 659 3.72 -18.61 27.61
C ARG A 659 4.42 -17.68 26.60
N LEU A 660 3.68 -16.84 25.89
CA LEU A 660 4.22 -15.87 24.92
C LEU A 660 4.75 -14.56 25.53
N LYS A 661 4.40 -14.23 26.78
CA LYS A 661 4.67 -12.91 27.40
C LYS A 661 6.14 -12.46 27.29
N LYS A 662 7.09 -13.39 27.44
CA LYS A 662 8.53 -13.09 27.41
C LYS A 662 9.14 -13.09 26.00
N GLN A 663 8.47 -13.68 25.01
CA GLN A 663 8.99 -13.83 23.65
C GLN A 663 8.53 -12.70 22.74
N LEU A 664 7.30 -12.17 22.91
CA LEU A 664 6.78 -11.08 22.07
C LEU A 664 7.72 -9.85 22.00
N PRO A 665 8.25 -9.32 23.12
CA PRO A 665 9.18 -8.19 23.05
C PRO A 665 10.50 -8.52 22.32
N LYS A 666 10.90 -9.79 22.27
CA LYS A 666 12.11 -10.21 21.53
C LYS A 666 11.82 -10.25 20.04
N ILE A 667 10.69 -10.83 19.64
CA ILE A 667 10.25 -10.89 18.24
C ILE A 667 10.18 -9.49 17.64
N ILE A 668 9.51 -8.55 18.33
CA ILE A 668 9.32 -7.17 17.85
C ILE A 668 10.66 -6.44 17.65
N LYS A 669 11.66 -6.72 18.51
CA LYS A 669 13.01 -6.17 18.38
C LYS A 669 13.81 -6.78 17.23
N LEU A 670 13.51 -8.02 16.85
CA LEU A 670 14.18 -8.74 15.77
C LEU A 670 13.56 -8.46 14.39
N MET A 671 12.32 -7.95 14.36
CA MET A 671 11.67 -7.51 13.13
C MET A 671 12.34 -6.25 12.59
N LYS A 672 12.78 -6.32 11.34
CA LYS A 672 13.42 -5.19 10.65
C LYS A 672 12.39 -4.36 9.88
N PRO A 673 12.73 -3.14 9.44
CA PRO A 673 11.86 -2.34 8.57
C PRO A 673 11.51 -3.04 7.25
N GLU A 674 12.36 -3.96 6.76
CA GLU A 674 12.06 -4.69 5.53
C GLU A 674 11.06 -5.85 5.73
N ASP A 675 10.82 -6.27 6.97
CA ASP A 675 9.89 -7.36 7.31
C ASP A 675 8.43 -6.80 7.36
N ARG A 676 7.65 -6.94 6.28
CA ARG A 676 6.20 -6.65 6.21
C ARG A 676 5.36 -7.65 7.00
N ILE A 677 5.50 -7.57 8.31
CA ILE A 677 4.77 -8.38 9.28
C ILE A 677 4.10 -7.46 10.29
N LEU A 678 2.79 -7.65 10.51
CA LEU A 678 2.02 -6.92 11.50
C LEU A 678 1.50 -7.86 12.59
N ILE A 679 1.79 -7.55 13.86
CA ILE A 679 1.24 -8.29 15.00
C ILE A 679 -0.04 -7.60 15.46
N VAL A 680 -1.19 -8.25 15.33
CA VAL A 680 -2.48 -7.71 15.75
C VAL A 680 -3.02 -8.44 16.98
N GLY A 681 -3.15 -7.71 18.08
CA GLY A 681 -3.79 -8.15 19.29
C GLY A 681 -5.27 -7.81 19.31
N THR A 682 -6.11 -8.67 19.88
CA THR A 682 -7.52 -8.34 20.16
C THR A 682 -7.84 -8.62 21.63
N THR A 683 -8.51 -7.70 22.31
CA THR A 683 -8.92 -7.87 23.71
C THR A 683 -10.31 -7.31 23.97
N LYS A 684 -11.04 -7.97 24.88
CA LYS A 684 -12.32 -7.50 25.43
C LYS A 684 -12.22 -7.00 26.87
N ARG A 685 -11.12 -7.35 27.56
CA ARG A 685 -10.92 -7.07 28.99
C ARG A 685 -9.48 -6.60 29.24
N PRO A 686 -9.09 -5.40 28.75
CA PRO A 686 -7.73 -4.89 28.90
C PRO A 686 -7.30 -4.78 30.38
N PHE A 687 -8.25 -4.57 31.31
CA PHE A 687 -7.97 -4.39 32.73
C PHE A 687 -7.45 -5.65 33.46
N GLU A 688 -7.75 -6.84 32.93
CA GLU A 688 -7.25 -8.11 33.46
C GLU A 688 -5.77 -8.34 33.12
N ALA A 689 -5.27 -7.65 32.10
CA ALA A 689 -3.86 -7.63 31.74
C ALA A 689 -3.05 -6.68 32.63
N ASP A 690 -1.78 -7.03 32.78
CA ASP A 690 -0.74 -6.15 33.26
C ASP A 690 -0.44 -5.10 32.17
N ILE A 691 -0.82 -3.85 32.43
CA ILE A 691 -0.85 -2.77 31.43
C ILE A 691 0.58 -2.42 30.95
N LYS A 692 1.56 -2.38 31.86
CA LYS A 692 2.95 -2.02 31.52
C LYS A 692 3.57 -2.92 30.45
N PRO A 693 3.59 -4.27 30.59
CA PRO A 693 4.09 -5.15 29.55
C PRO A 693 3.20 -5.20 28.31
N LEU A 694 1.88 -4.98 28.44
CA LEU A 694 0.96 -4.91 27.31
C LEU A 694 1.31 -3.72 26.39
N CYS A 695 1.38 -2.51 26.96
CA CYS A 695 1.74 -1.29 26.21
C CYS A 695 3.20 -1.29 25.73
N LYS A 696 4.09 -2.08 26.36
CA LYS A 696 5.46 -2.29 25.85
C LYS A 696 5.49 -3.14 24.57
N VAL A 697 4.49 -3.99 24.37
CA VAL A 697 4.39 -4.86 23.19
C VAL A 697 3.60 -4.18 22.08
N TYR A 698 2.48 -3.54 22.38
CA TYR A 698 1.62 -2.92 21.39
C TYR A 698 1.87 -1.41 21.29
N GLN A 699 2.41 -0.99 20.14
CA GLN A 699 2.72 0.41 19.84
C GLN A 699 1.45 1.24 19.64
N LYS A 700 0.50 0.71 18.84
CA LYS A 700 -0.76 1.37 18.53
C LYS A 700 -1.91 0.65 19.22
N ILE A 701 -2.73 1.37 19.97
CA ILE A 701 -3.88 0.84 20.71
C ILE A 701 -5.13 1.55 20.21
N ILE A 702 -5.99 0.84 19.48
CA ILE A 702 -7.24 1.38 18.94
C ILE A 702 -8.39 0.94 19.84
N MET A 703 -9.10 1.92 20.41
CA MET A 703 -10.35 1.68 21.10
C MET A 703 -11.50 1.60 20.09
N ILE A 704 -12.30 0.54 20.18
CA ILE A 704 -13.46 0.29 19.34
C ILE A 704 -14.71 0.41 20.22
N PRO A 705 -15.53 1.45 20.02
CA PRO A 705 -16.75 1.63 20.78
C PRO A 705 -17.85 0.69 20.33
N ARG A 706 -18.98 0.72 21.06
CA ARG A 706 -20.21 0.12 20.55
C ARG A 706 -20.71 0.95 19.37
N PRO A 707 -21.32 0.34 18.35
CA PRO A 707 -22.00 1.08 17.28
C PRO A 707 -22.99 2.07 17.89
N ASP A 708 -22.92 3.33 17.46
CA ASP A 708 -23.85 4.39 17.85
C ASP A 708 -25.20 4.21 17.15
N TYR A 709 -26.15 5.13 17.37
CA TYR A 709 -27.46 5.02 16.74
C TYR A 709 -27.33 5.06 15.21
N ALA A 710 -26.61 6.04 14.66
CA ALA A 710 -26.46 6.19 13.23
C ALA A 710 -25.81 4.96 12.56
N SER A 711 -24.72 4.42 13.11
CA SER A 711 -24.07 3.23 12.57
C SER A 711 -24.93 1.97 12.60
N ARG A 712 -25.96 1.90 13.46
CA ARG A 712 -26.91 0.77 13.50
C ARG A 712 -28.00 0.88 12.45
N PHE A 713 -28.37 2.09 12.04
CA PHE A 713 -29.47 2.39 11.12
C PHE A 713 -29.03 2.77 9.70
N GLY A 714 -27.74 3.02 9.46
CA GLY A 714 -27.16 3.58 8.22
C GLY A 714 -27.30 2.76 6.93
N ARG A 715 -28.35 1.94 6.79
CA ARG A 715 -28.68 1.19 5.57
C ARG A 715 -30.13 1.36 5.09
N GLU A 716 -30.90 2.31 5.65
CA GLU A 716 -32.29 2.54 5.23
C GLU A 716 -32.50 3.48 4.02
N ASN A 717 -31.43 4.00 3.36
CA ASN A 717 -31.57 4.88 2.18
C ASN A 717 -30.90 4.33 0.92
#